data_AF-A0A0P6Y6S6-F1
#
_entry.id   AF-A0A0P6Y6S6-F1
#
_cell.length_a   1.000
_cell.length_b   1.000
_cell.length_c   1.000
_cell.angle_alpha   90.00
_cell.angle_beta   90.00
_cell.angle_gamma   90.00
#
_symmetry.space_group_name_H-M   'P 1'
#
loop_
_entity.id
_entity.type
_entity.pdbx_description
1 polymer ?
#
loop_
_entity_poly.entity_id
_entity_poly.type
_entity_poly.pdbx_seq_one_letter_code
_entity_poly.pdbx_strand_id
1 'polypeptide(L)'
;MSSKRLTRQLIGIAFYACVLALLVIGTRATWDATQERWRGVVRGEPPPLRPDTSAATPWGTTTALHTVPLDAIPAMLDDLHQMGIGWIRQPMPWAQVEPQPGRFAWQRWDAIVEAAQARGIAVLFVLNEAPRWARPSAPDWPTAPPDDFADFATFAQTVAARYADAPVAFQIWDQPNVRPHWGDAFIDPAAYTEMLTRTAAAIRDANPTATIVLAALAPNGEAGGYNMSEVRFLEGVYAAGGADAFDVVALKAYGFWTGPEDRRVDEHVLNWSRMVLVRETMEAHGDTATPAWFVEGGWAALPENWQGAPPPWGSDTPAIQSDRLQRAIARTRLEWPWVQRLGLFFYQPDAPPTDPVWGLALRDANGAPTPLGDAWADVIAANAHLTPGRWLPGRWPLSEPNANSLEFAARGSHLLGVWGTPPTQTVTIETPTDRITLTPKAGTNHLATLSPETPHPVRLVGTPPATLLVTYTPPIWRWWLAATLPALLALVVSVRLTHLLWRLPWAEWHTRYRALPESAQRGIFAVVLAGFWLLPAHPVLSAIGYAVVWLFVWARPDLALAATLLTLPFFLWGKAFGLLRFSIPELLTVALVSVWVLQTVRRLAAKGEPWETWLAALFRPRDALDWAVLVFALFGTLSVAWAQNKGAATNEWRVVVIEPAAFYWLVRRMGLSREEMARLADAFVLGGVFVALYALWQAAQGDVVAAEGVWRVRGPYGSPNNLSLYLGRVVAFVLGMLVVDYHRRTDEAGLLRARRWWYALALVPLGTALFLTFSRGAWLLGVPAALLFLALASGKRARLMALAGIGVAVLALLPFADTPRIRSAFDLSQGTWYMRRLLWQASLDMLRDYRLSGIGLDNFLYVYPAYRYKAAWREPNLSHPHNILLHWWLALGMMGVVLLVWQQVAFWRRVWRTRRTPKPFEQALVWGCAALMVDTLAHGLIDNSYFLVDLAFIWMWALAVVGWVDERR
;
A
#
# COMPACT_ATOMS: atom_id res chain seq x y z
N MET A 1 -3.47 44.27 34.82
CA MET A 1 -2.73 43.52 33.77
C MET A 1 -2.98 44.19 32.42
N SER A 2 -1.93 44.55 31.65
CA SER A 2 -2.15 45.26 30.36
C SER A 2 -2.80 44.33 29.33
N SER A 3 -3.68 44.87 28.46
CA SER A 3 -4.40 44.06 27.46
C SER A 3 -3.42 43.26 26.58
N LYS A 4 -2.23 43.81 26.30
CA LYS A 4 -1.13 43.10 25.59
C LYS A 4 -0.65 41.83 26.30
N ARG A 5 -0.69 41.76 27.63
CA ARG A 5 -0.30 40.57 28.42
C ARG A 5 -1.39 39.50 28.37
N LEU A 6 -2.66 39.92 28.43
CA LEU A 6 -3.83 39.03 28.30
C LEU A 6 -3.93 38.45 26.89
N THR A 7 -3.77 39.25 25.84
CA THR A 7 -3.74 38.77 24.44
C THR A 7 -2.59 37.79 24.21
N ARG A 8 -1.42 38.02 24.82
CA ARG A 8 -0.28 37.07 24.76
C ARG A 8 -0.58 35.74 25.44
N GLN A 9 -1.27 35.76 26.58
CA GLN A 9 -1.68 34.54 27.28
C GLN A 9 -2.75 33.78 26.50
N LEU A 10 -3.74 34.47 25.94
CA LEU A 10 -4.79 33.85 25.12
C LEU A 10 -4.25 33.22 23.83
N ILE A 11 -3.31 33.87 23.14
CA ILE A 11 -2.62 33.29 21.97
C ILE A 11 -1.79 32.06 22.38
N GLY A 12 -1.12 32.10 23.54
CA GLY A 12 -0.39 30.96 24.07
C GLY A 12 -1.30 29.78 24.39
N ILE A 13 -2.42 30.02 25.08
CA ILE A 13 -3.41 28.98 25.42
C ILE A 13 -4.02 28.37 24.16
N ALA A 14 -4.42 29.19 23.19
CA ALA A 14 -4.95 28.71 21.90
C ALA A 14 -3.92 27.86 21.15
N PHE A 15 -2.65 28.25 21.17
CA PHE A 15 -1.56 27.48 20.58
C PHE A 15 -1.34 26.13 21.28
N TYR A 16 -1.33 26.08 22.62
CA TYR A 16 -1.19 24.83 23.36
C TYR A 16 -2.37 23.89 23.15
N ALA A 17 -3.59 24.43 23.08
CA ALA A 17 -4.77 23.67 22.72
C ALA A 17 -4.66 23.06 21.32
N CYS A 18 -4.14 23.81 20.34
CA CYS A 18 -3.88 23.28 19.00
C CYS A 18 -2.82 22.17 18.98
N VAL A 19 -1.69 22.34 19.68
CA VAL A 19 -0.64 21.29 19.74
C VAL A 19 -1.14 20.03 20.44
N LEU A 20 -1.89 20.18 21.54
CA LEU A 20 -2.50 19.04 22.24
C LEU A 20 -3.55 18.34 21.37
N ALA A 21 -4.41 19.10 20.68
CA ALA A 21 -5.38 18.55 19.74
C ALA A 21 -4.68 17.79 18.60
N LEU A 22 -3.58 18.33 18.06
CA LEU A 22 -2.77 17.66 17.04
C LEU A 22 -2.17 16.34 17.53
N LEU A 23 -1.65 16.31 18.75
CA LEU A 23 -1.12 15.09 19.37
C LEU A 23 -2.22 14.05 19.61
N VAL A 24 -3.38 14.47 20.13
CA VAL A 24 -4.53 13.58 20.38
C VAL A 24 -5.08 13.02 19.07
N ILE A 25 -5.28 13.87 18.06
CA ILE A 25 -5.79 13.47 16.74
C ILE A 25 -4.78 12.55 16.05
N GLY A 26 -3.49 12.88 16.05
CA GLY A 26 -2.44 12.03 15.47
C GLY A 26 -2.33 10.66 16.17
N THR A 27 -2.41 10.63 17.51
CA THR A 27 -2.39 9.39 18.31
C THR A 27 -3.63 8.55 18.02
N ARG A 28 -4.81 9.18 17.96
CA ARG A 28 -6.07 8.50 17.64
C ARG A 28 -6.09 7.98 16.20
N ALA A 29 -5.63 8.77 15.24
CA ALA A 29 -5.52 8.34 13.84
C ALA A 29 -4.55 7.17 13.69
N THR A 30 -3.41 7.20 14.40
CA THR A 30 -2.46 6.09 14.43
C THR A 30 -3.08 4.84 15.07
N TRP A 31 -3.85 5.02 16.15
CA TRP A 31 -4.60 3.93 16.80
C TRP A 31 -5.62 3.31 15.84
N ASP A 32 -6.45 4.12 15.21
CA ASP A 32 -7.49 3.66 14.28
C ASP A 32 -6.86 3.00 13.04
N ALA A 33 -5.81 3.57 12.46
CA ALA A 33 -5.07 2.96 11.35
C ALA A 33 -4.40 1.63 11.76
N THR A 34 -4.01 1.49 13.03
CA THR A 34 -3.50 0.23 13.58
C THR A 34 -4.61 -0.79 13.73
N GLN A 35 -5.79 -0.40 14.25
CA GLN A 35 -6.93 -1.32 14.34
C GLN A 35 -7.37 -1.78 12.94
N GLU A 36 -7.51 -0.85 11.97
CA GLU A 36 -7.86 -1.17 10.58
C GLU A 36 -6.88 -2.16 9.94
N ARG A 37 -5.57 -2.03 10.19
CA ARG A 37 -4.57 -2.98 9.66
C ARG A 37 -4.75 -4.41 10.16
N TRP A 38 -5.32 -4.62 11.34
CA TRP A 38 -5.38 -5.93 12.00
C TRP A 38 -6.81 -6.47 12.19
N ARG A 39 -7.82 -5.81 11.62
CA ARG A 39 -9.18 -6.37 11.55
C ARG A 39 -9.15 -7.73 10.84
N GLY A 40 -9.91 -8.69 11.37
CA GLY A 40 -10.00 -10.05 10.84
C GLY A 40 -8.88 -11.02 11.28
N VAL A 41 -7.91 -10.55 12.08
CA VAL A 41 -6.94 -11.44 12.72
C VAL A 41 -7.52 -11.99 14.01
N VAL A 42 -7.74 -13.31 14.04
CA VAL A 42 -8.35 -14.00 15.20
C VAL A 42 -7.38 -14.00 16.38
N ARG A 43 -7.92 -13.61 17.55
CA ARG A 43 -7.26 -13.64 18.85
C ARG A 43 -7.85 -14.79 19.68
N GLY A 44 -7.56 -16.04 19.32
CA GLY A 44 -8.15 -17.22 19.95
C GLY A 44 -7.82 -18.54 19.24
N GLU A 45 -8.34 -19.65 19.74
CA GLU A 45 -8.25 -20.96 19.05
C GLU A 45 -9.04 -20.91 17.72
N PRO A 46 -8.47 -21.38 16.61
CA PRO A 46 -9.17 -21.40 15.34
C PRO A 46 -10.25 -22.49 15.31
N PRO A 47 -11.24 -22.35 14.40
CA PRO A 47 -12.24 -23.37 14.11
C PRO A 47 -11.67 -24.78 13.94
N PRO A 48 -12.34 -25.85 14.42
CA PRO A 48 -11.95 -27.21 14.11
C PRO A 48 -12.05 -27.49 12.59
N LEU A 49 -11.10 -28.24 12.00
CA LEU A 49 -11.25 -28.84 10.66
C LEU A 49 -12.41 -29.82 10.66
N ARG A 50 -13.07 -29.85 9.52
CA ARG A 50 -14.07 -30.85 9.17
C ARG A 50 -13.40 -32.11 8.56
N PRO A 51 -13.75 -33.32 9.04
CA PRO A 51 -13.02 -34.56 8.75
C PRO A 51 -13.27 -35.18 7.37
N ASP A 52 -14.38 -34.86 6.72
CA ASP A 52 -14.93 -35.52 5.52
C ASP A 52 -14.39 -34.97 4.18
N THR A 53 -13.64 -33.86 4.21
CA THR A 53 -12.91 -33.35 3.05
C THR A 53 -11.47 -33.85 3.00
N SER A 54 -11.24 -35.16 3.19
CA SER A 54 -9.93 -35.83 3.36
C SER A 54 -8.81 -35.57 2.32
N ALA A 55 -9.03 -34.65 1.38
CA ALA A 55 -8.10 -34.03 0.45
C ALA A 55 -6.72 -33.72 1.04
N ALA A 56 -5.74 -33.80 0.14
CA ALA A 56 -4.33 -33.66 0.43
C ALA A 56 -3.87 -32.38 1.04
N THR A 57 -4.40 -31.35 0.44
CA THR A 57 -3.85 -30.03 0.43
C THR A 57 -5.05 -29.10 0.60
N PRO A 58 -4.82 -27.89 1.14
CA PRO A 58 -5.87 -26.90 1.21
C PRO A 58 -6.20 -26.31 -0.17
N TRP A 59 -5.42 -26.63 -1.21
CA TRP A 59 -5.49 -26.02 -2.54
C TRP A 59 -6.56 -26.68 -3.41
N GLY A 60 -7.47 -25.87 -3.94
CA GLY A 60 -8.54 -26.30 -4.81
C GLY A 60 -8.72 -25.41 -6.04
N THR A 61 -9.70 -25.73 -6.87
CA THR A 61 -10.17 -24.87 -7.98
C THR A 61 -11.60 -25.22 -8.35
N THR A 62 -12.31 -24.32 -9.05
CA THR A 62 -13.63 -24.62 -9.62
C THR A 62 -13.50 -25.29 -10.98
N THR A 63 -14.31 -26.31 -11.24
CA THR A 63 -14.28 -27.10 -12.49
C THR A 63 -15.64 -27.18 -13.18
N ALA A 64 -15.64 -27.34 -14.50
CA ALA A 64 -16.81 -27.52 -15.34
C ALA A 64 -16.85 -28.94 -15.98
N LEU A 65 -16.50 -29.98 -15.22
CA LEU A 65 -16.38 -31.35 -15.79
C LEU A 65 -17.70 -31.91 -16.32
N HIS A 66 -18.83 -31.30 -15.96
CA HIS A 66 -20.13 -31.72 -16.44
C HIS A 66 -20.43 -31.30 -17.89
N THR A 67 -19.64 -30.38 -18.45
CA THR A 67 -19.83 -29.89 -19.84
C THR A 67 -18.90 -30.54 -20.84
N VAL A 68 -17.84 -31.22 -20.38
CA VAL A 68 -16.85 -31.88 -21.25
C VAL A 68 -17.27 -33.32 -21.62
N PRO A 69 -16.69 -33.92 -22.67
CA PRO A 69 -16.83 -35.35 -22.95
C PRO A 69 -16.39 -36.24 -21.77
N LEU A 70 -17.06 -37.38 -21.56
CA LEU A 70 -16.79 -38.27 -20.41
C LEU A 70 -15.36 -38.82 -20.40
N ASP A 71 -14.79 -39.08 -21.58
CA ASP A 71 -13.43 -39.59 -21.77
C ASP A 71 -12.34 -38.54 -21.51
N ALA A 72 -12.68 -37.25 -21.50
CA ALA A 72 -11.75 -36.17 -21.17
C ALA A 72 -11.55 -35.98 -19.65
N ILE A 73 -12.53 -36.40 -18.83
CA ILE A 73 -12.54 -36.18 -17.37
C ILE A 73 -11.27 -36.72 -16.68
N PRO A 74 -10.81 -37.96 -16.94
CA PRO A 74 -9.60 -38.47 -16.29
C PRO A 74 -8.35 -37.63 -16.57
N ALA A 75 -8.15 -37.20 -17.82
CA ALA A 75 -6.98 -36.42 -18.22
C ALA A 75 -6.96 -35.02 -17.58
N MET A 76 -8.10 -34.35 -17.47
CA MET A 76 -8.20 -33.06 -16.77
C MET A 76 -7.92 -33.21 -15.27
N LEU A 77 -8.39 -34.31 -14.66
CA LEU A 77 -8.09 -34.60 -13.25
C LEU A 77 -6.63 -35.03 -13.03
N ASP A 78 -5.97 -35.65 -14.01
CA ASP A 78 -4.53 -35.91 -13.99
C ASP A 78 -3.72 -34.62 -13.96
N ASP A 79 -4.09 -33.64 -14.79
CA ASP A 79 -3.44 -32.31 -14.79
C ASP A 79 -3.61 -31.60 -13.44
N LEU A 80 -4.84 -31.59 -12.89
CA LEU A 80 -5.11 -31.04 -11.56
C LEU A 80 -4.30 -31.74 -10.45
N HIS A 81 -4.20 -33.07 -10.49
CA HIS A 81 -3.39 -33.84 -9.55
C HIS A 81 -1.90 -33.46 -9.65
N GLN A 82 -1.36 -33.31 -10.87
CA GLN A 82 0.02 -32.89 -11.10
C GLN A 82 0.29 -31.47 -10.60
N MET A 83 -0.69 -30.57 -10.67
CA MET A 83 -0.61 -29.22 -10.08
C MET A 83 -0.62 -29.22 -8.55
N GLY A 84 -0.92 -30.34 -7.90
CA GLY A 84 -1.05 -30.44 -6.43
C GLY A 84 -2.42 -30.02 -5.88
N ILE A 85 -3.45 -29.97 -6.74
CA ILE A 85 -4.83 -29.69 -6.35
C ILE A 85 -5.39 -30.88 -5.57
N GLY A 86 -5.90 -30.63 -4.37
CA GLY A 86 -6.43 -31.64 -3.48
C GLY A 86 -7.95 -31.76 -3.51
N TRP A 87 -8.66 -30.78 -4.04
CA TRP A 87 -10.12 -30.78 -4.11
C TRP A 87 -10.65 -29.89 -5.23
N ILE A 88 -11.84 -30.21 -5.74
CA ILE A 88 -12.51 -29.44 -6.78
C ILE A 88 -13.88 -28.97 -6.31
N ARG A 89 -14.27 -27.75 -6.71
CA ARG A 89 -15.66 -27.28 -6.63
C ARG A 89 -16.34 -27.56 -7.96
N GLN A 90 -17.30 -28.47 -7.96
CA GLN A 90 -17.95 -28.98 -9.16
C GLN A 90 -19.46 -28.66 -9.11
N PRO A 91 -19.97 -27.78 -9.99
CA PRO A 91 -21.42 -27.63 -10.17
C PRO A 91 -22.08 -28.96 -10.53
N MET A 92 -23.22 -29.21 -9.89
CA MET A 92 -24.08 -30.37 -10.10
C MET A 92 -25.54 -29.92 -10.24
N PRO A 93 -25.92 -29.37 -11.42
CA PRO A 93 -27.27 -28.89 -11.67
C PRO A 93 -28.30 -30.02 -11.49
N TRP A 94 -29.27 -29.84 -10.60
CA TRP A 94 -30.31 -30.83 -10.32
C TRP A 94 -31.06 -31.23 -11.60
N ALA A 95 -31.32 -30.26 -12.49
CA ALA A 95 -31.92 -30.50 -13.79
C ALA A 95 -31.17 -31.50 -14.69
N GLN A 96 -29.85 -31.65 -14.52
CA GLN A 96 -29.04 -32.63 -15.26
C GLN A 96 -28.98 -33.99 -14.56
N VAL A 97 -29.10 -34.01 -13.23
CA VAL A 97 -29.08 -35.25 -12.43
C VAL A 97 -30.44 -35.94 -12.48
N GLU A 98 -31.54 -35.18 -12.39
CA GLU A 98 -32.92 -35.69 -12.36
C GLU A 98 -33.80 -34.92 -13.38
N PRO A 99 -33.58 -35.14 -14.69
CA PRO A 99 -34.31 -34.42 -15.74
C PRO A 99 -35.83 -34.68 -15.70
N GLN A 100 -36.26 -35.80 -15.14
CA GLN A 100 -37.68 -36.15 -14.91
C GLN A 100 -37.83 -36.71 -13.49
N PRO A 101 -38.97 -36.49 -12.81
CA PRO A 101 -39.18 -36.96 -11.43
C PRO A 101 -38.87 -38.46 -11.29
N GLY A 102 -37.99 -38.81 -10.36
CA GLY A 102 -37.55 -40.17 -10.07
C GLY A 102 -36.64 -40.83 -11.12
N ARG A 103 -36.25 -40.13 -12.19
CA ARG A 103 -35.38 -40.65 -13.26
C ARG A 103 -34.03 -39.95 -13.25
N PHE A 104 -33.05 -40.62 -12.64
CA PHE A 104 -31.72 -40.08 -12.44
C PHE A 104 -30.72 -40.46 -13.54
N ALA A 105 -29.87 -39.51 -13.94
CA ALA A 105 -28.80 -39.67 -14.91
C ALA A 105 -27.42 -39.66 -14.22
N TRP A 106 -27.01 -40.81 -13.67
CA TRP A 106 -25.82 -40.89 -12.80
C TRP A 106 -24.47 -40.99 -13.51
N GLN A 107 -24.43 -41.48 -14.75
CA GLN A 107 -23.20 -41.89 -15.44
C GLN A 107 -22.05 -40.86 -15.35
N ARG A 108 -22.37 -39.57 -15.57
CA ARG A 108 -21.39 -38.48 -15.55
C ARG A 108 -20.89 -38.17 -14.14
N TRP A 109 -21.78 -38.16 -13.17
CA TRP A 109 -21.47 -37.83 -11.78
C TRP A 109 -20.63 -38.94 -11.13
N ASP A 110 -20.98 -40.19 -11.41
CA ASP A 110 -20.18 -41.35 -10.99
C ASP A 110 -18.77 -41.30 -11.59
N ALA A 111 -18.65 -41.01 -12.90
CA ALA A 111 -17.35 -40.89 -13.55
C ALA A 111 -16.47 -39.78 -12.94
N ILE A 112 -17.07 -38.64 -12.55
CA ILE A 112 -16.35 -37.56 -11.86
C ILE A 112 -15.86 -38.01 -10.48
N VAL A 113 -16.74 -38.60 -9.66
CA VAL A 113 -16.41 -39.02 -8.30
C VAL A 113 -15.35 -40.13 -8.30
N GLU A 114 -15.54 -41.16 -9.13
CA GLU A 114 -14.60 -42.27 -9.26
C GLU A 114 -13.22 -41.78 -9.73
N ALA A 115 -13.18 -40.92 -10.77
CA ALA A 115 -11.91 -40.40 -11.30
C ALA A 115 -11.20 -39.45 -10.31
N ALA A 116 -11.94 -38.66 -9.54
CA ALA A 116 -11.39 -37.79 -8.52
C ALA A 116 -10.85 -38.59 -7.33
N GLN A 117 -11.63 -39.57 -6.85
CA GLN A 117 -11.23 -40.46 -5.75
C GLN A 117 -9.97 -41.25 -6.09
N ALA A 118 -9.84 -41.77 -7.32
CA ALA A 118 -8.65 -42.46 -7.79
C ALA A 118 -7.36 -41.62 -7.72
N ARG A 119 -7.49 -40.28 -7.69
CA ARG A 119 -6.38 -39.31 -7.61
C ARG A 119 -6.27 -38.63 -6.24
N GLY A 120 -7.06 -39.07 -5.26
CA GLY A 120 -7.11 -38.48 -3.92
C GLY A 120 -7.60 -37.03 -3.90
N ILE A 121 -8.43 -36.65 -4.89
CA ILE A 121 -9.08 -35.35 -5.03
C ILE A 121 -10.49 -35.45 -4.41
N ALA A 122 -10.80 -34.58 -3.45
CA ALA A 122 -12.15 -34.48 -2.87
C ALA A 122 -13.07 -33.63 -3.77
N VAL A 123 -14.38 -33.87 -3.72
CA VAL A 123 -15.36 -33.15 -4.55
C VAL A 123 -16.31 -32.34 -3.65
N LEU A 124 -16.37 -31.03 -3.86
CA LEU A 124 -17.43 -30.18 -3.33
C LEU A 124 -18.48 -30.01 -4.42
N PHE A 125 -19.60 -30.72 -4.31
CA PHE A 125 -20.72 -30.55 -5.23
C PHE A 125 -21.50 -29.29 -4.89
N VAL A 126 -21.77 -28.46 -5.91
CA VAL A 126 -22.70 -27.33 -5.79
C VAL A 126 -24.06 -27.80 -6.28
N LEU A 127 -24.97 -28.06 -5.35
CA LEU A 127 -26.34 -28.45 -5.65
C LEU A 127 -27.15 -27.19 -5.97
N ASN A 128 -27.54 -27.03 -7.23
CA ASN A 128 -28.25 -25.86 -7.73
C ASN A 128 -29.20 -26.22 -8.89
N GLU A 129 -29.81 -25.22 -9.52
CA GLU A 129 -30.56 -25.31 -10.78
C GLU A 129 -31.67 -26.38 -10.82
N ALA A 130 -32.83 -26.04 -10.25
CA ALA A 130 -33.97 -26.94 -10.22
C ALA A 130 -34.45 -27.34 -11.63
N PRO A 131 -34.88 -28.60 -11.86
CA PRO A 131 -35.49 -29.00 -13.10
C PRO A 131 -36.81 -28.24 -13.32
N ARG A 132 -37.19 -28.06 -14.58
CA ARG A 132 -38.43 -27.34 -14.94
C ARG A 132 -39.68 -27.85 -14.21
N TRP A 133 -39.75 -29.15 -13.94
CA TRP A 133 -40.89 -29.77 -13.26
C TRP A 133 -40.99 -29.40 -11.77
N ALA A 134 -39.89 -28.99 -11.12
CA ALA A 134 -39.85 -28.60 -9.71
C ALA A 134 -39.98 -27.08 -9.48
N ARG A 135 -40.01 -26.28 -10.55
CA ARG A 135 -40.19 -24.81 -10.50
C ARG A 135 -41.21 -24.30 -11.53
N PRO A 136 -42.44 -24.83 -11.54
CA PRO A 136 -43.46 -24.41 -12.51
C PRO A 136 -43.82 -22.93 -12.43
N SER A 137 -43.57 -22.24 -11.30
CA SER A 137 -43.72 -20.78 -11.18
C SER A 137 -42.70 -19.97 -11.99
N ALA A 138 -41.52 -20.54 -12.28
CA ALA A 138 -40.42 -19.89 -12.97
C ALA A 138 -39.73 -20.83 -13.99
N PRO A 139 -40.46 -21.36 -15.00
CA PRO A 139 -39.97 -22.43 -15.89
C PRO A 139 -38.84 -21.99 -16.84
N ASP A 140 -38.68 -20.68 -17.04
CA ASP A 140 -37.65 -20.10 -17.92
C ASP A 140 -36.38 -19.64 -17.18
N TRP A 141 -36.35 -19.73 -15.85
CA TRP A 141 -35.20 -19.35 -15.02
C TRP A 141 -34.55 -20.59 -14.39
N PRO A 142 -33.46 -21.14 -14.98
CA PRO A 142 -32.81 -22.35 -14.49
C PRO A 142 -32.38 -22.28 -13.02
N THR A 143 -31.94 -21.10 -12.61
CA THR A 143 -31.48 -20.74 -11.27
C THR A 143 -32.60 -20.19 -10.38
N ALA A 144 -33.86 -20.45 -10.69
CA ALA A 144 -34.94 -20.23 -9.72
C ALA A 144 -34.92 -21.34 -8.66
N PRO A 145 -35.19 -21.03 -7.39
CA PRO A 145 -35.42 -22.07 -6.39
C PRO A 145 -36.65 -22.92 -6.78
N PRO A 146 -36.76 -24.14 -6.26
CA PRO A 146 -37.96 -24.95 -6.47
C PRO A 146 -39.17 -24.37 -5.75
N ASP A 147 -40.36 -24.64 -6.27
CA ASP A 147 -41.61 -24.20 -5.68
C ASP A 147 -41.89 -24.93 -4.35
N ASP A 148 -41.40 -26.17 -4.20
CA ASP A 148 -41.39 -26.93 -2.95
C ASP A 148 -39.96 -27.30 -2.55
N PHE A 149 -39.50 -26.79 -1.41
CA PHE A 149 -38.18 -27.09 -0.86
C PHE A 149 -38.03 -28.55 -0.40
N ALA A 150 -39.13 -29.28 -0.19
CA ALA A 150 -39.08 -30.71 0.11
C ALA A 150 -38.52 -31.51 -1.07
N ASP A 151 -38.87 -31.15 -2.31
CA ASP A 151 -38.37 -31.85 -3.50
C ASP A 151 -36.85 -31.71 -3.61
N PHE A 152 -36.31 -30.52 -3.33
CA PHE A 152 -34.87 -30.28 -3.29
C PHE A 152 -34.17 -31.05 -2.17
N ALA A 153 -34.79 -31.13 -1.00
CA ALA A 153 -34.27 -31.90 0.12
C ALA A 153 -34.22 -33.41 -0.22
N THR A 154 -35.25 -33.96 -0.88
CA THR A 154 -35.27 -35.36 -1.34
C THR A 154 -34.20 -35.63 -2.41
N PHE A 155 -34.01 -34.70 -3.34
CA PHE A 155 -32.91 -34.77 -4.31
C PHE A 155 -31.55 -34.82 -3.60
N ALA A 156 -31.30 -33.89 -2.68
CA ALA A 156 -30.05 -33.81 -1.94
C ALA A 156 -29.81 -35.05 -1.06
N GLN A 157 -30.86 -35.59 -0.43
CA GLN A 157 -30.80 -36.86 0.31
C GLN A 157 -30.38 -38.02 -0.60
N THR A 158 -30.93 -38.09 -1.82
CA THR A 158 -30.59 -39.13 -2.79
C THR A 158 -29.13 -39.03 -3.23
N VAL A 159 -28.63 -37.82 -3.49
CA VAL A 159 -27.22 -37.59 -3.83
C VAL A 159 -26.30 -37.94 -2.64
N ALA A 160 -26.66 -37.51 -1.42
CA ALA A 160 -25.89 -37.78 -0.21
C ALA A 160 -25.81 -39.27 0.11
N ALA A 161 -26.92 -40.02 -0.05
CA ALA A 161 -26.94 -41.46 0.13
C ALA A 161 -26.06 -42.18 -0.92
N ARG A 162 -26.09 -41.71 -2.18
CA ARG A 162 -25.30 -42.32 -3.26
C ARG A 162 -23.79 -42.20 -3.04
N TYR A 163 -23.33 -41.06 -2.53
CA TYR A 163 -21.91 -40.76 -2.37
C TYR A 163 -21.43 -40.82 -0.91
N ALA A 164 -22.14 -41.53 -0.03
CA ALA A 164 -21.83 -41.60 1.39
C ALA A 164 -20.42 -42.14 1.70
N ASP A 165 -19.92 -43.04 0.85
CA ASP A 165 -18.59 -43.67 0.99
C ASP A 165 -17.47 -42.91 0.25
N ALA A 166 -17.78 -41.79 -0.41
CA ALA A 166 -16.83 -40.98 -1.16
C ALA A 166 -16.50 -39.67 -0.41
N PRO A 167 -15.31 -39.06 -0.62
CA PRO A 167 -14.92 -37.80 0.01
C PRO A 167 -15.63 -36.61 -0.67
N VAL A 168 -16.94 -36.51 -0.44
CA VAL A 168 -17.85 -35.55 -1.05
C VAL A 168 -18.46 -34.63 0.01
N ALA A 169 -18.44 -33.33 -0.26
CA ALA A 169 -19.14 -32.30 0.51
C ALA A 169 -20.21 -31.61 -0.35
N PHE A 170 -21.19 -30.97 0.29
CA PHE A 170 -22.35 -30.40 -0.41
C PHE A 170 -22.49 -28.90 -0.15
N GLN A 171 -22.26 -28.07 -1.18
CA GLN A 171 -22.62 -26.66 -1.18
C GLN A 171 -24.08 -26.50 -1.58
N ILE A 172 -24.87 -25.85 -0.73
CA ILE A 172 -26.31 -25.67 -0.96
C ILE A 172 -26.55 -24.32 -1.64
N TRP A 173 -26.76 -24.38 -2.96
CA TRP A 173 -26.93 -23.25 -3.87
C TRP A 173 -25.66 -22.45 -4.20
N ASP A 174 -25.75 -21.58 -5.21
CA ASP A 174 -24.71 -20.59 -5.54
C ASP A 174 -25.34 -19.20 -5.71
N GLN A 175 -24.78 -18.20 -5.03
CA GLN A 175 -25.17 -16.80 -5.16
C GLN A 175 -26.68 -16.49 -4.99
N PRO A 176 -27.39 -17.07 -4.01
CA PRO A 176 -28.81 -16.78 -3.79
C PRO A 176 -29.09 -15.31 -3.44
N ASN A 177 -28.05 -14.51 -3.23
CA ASN A 177 -28.12 -13.11 -2.86
C ASN A 177 -28.13 -12.13 -4.04
N VAL A 178 -28.18 -12.61 -5.29
CA VAL A 178 -28.29 -11.77 -6.49
C VAL A 178 -29.36 -12.27 -7.46
N ARG A 179 -30.01 -11.31 -8.13
CA ARG A 179 -31.18 -11.52 -9.00
C ARG A 179 -31.06 -12.67 -10.00
N PRO A 180 -29.94 -12.82 -10.76
CA PRO A 180 -29.85 -13.87 -11.77
C PRO A 180 -29.79 -15.29 -11.19
N HIS A 181 -29.53 -15.42 -9.88
CA HIS A 181 -29.34 -16.69 -9.19
C HIS A 181 -30.45 -17.00 -8.18
N TRP A 182 -31.55 -16.24 -8.25
CA TRP A 182 -32.75 -16.45 -7.45
C TRP A 182 -34.04 -16.19 -8.25
N GLY A 183 -34.10 -16.74 -9.47
CA GLY A 183 -35.33 -16.77 -10.27
C GLY A 183 -35.89 -15.42 -10.73
N ASP A 184 -35.03 -14.40 -10.91
CA ASP A 184 -35.44 -13.02 -11.25
C ASP A 184 -36.36 -12.36 -10.21
N ALA A 185 -36.33 -12.85 -8.97
CA ALA A 185 -37.17 -12.40 -7.88
C ALA A 185 -36.41 -11.52 -6.88
N PHE A 186 -37.15 -10.97 -5.91
CA PHE A 186 -36.54 -10.36 -4.74
C PHE A 186 -35.81 -11.43 -3.92
N ILE A 187 -34.64 -11.05 -3.39
CA ILE A 187 -33.79 -11.90 -2.60
C ILE A 187 -34.39 -12.08 -1.21
N ASP A 188 -34.48 -13.34 -0.78
CA ASP A 188 -35.10 -13.72 0.48
C ASP A 188 -34.17 -14.66 1.28
N PRO A 189 -33.38 -14.10 2.22
CA PRO A 189 -32.51 -14.91 3.10
C PRO A 189 -33.30 -15.91 3.95
N ALA A 190 -34.55 -15.61 4.32
CA ALA A 190 -35.36 -16.49 5.15
C ALA A 190 -35.86 -17.71 4.35
N ALA A 191 -36.33 -17.49 3.12
CA ALA A 191 -36.69 -18.58 2.21
C ALA A 191 -35.48 -19.46 1.88
N TYR A 192 -34.31 -18.87 1.61
CA TYR A 192 -33.07 -19.62 1.45
C TYR A 192 -32.73 -20.44 2.70
N THR A 193 -32.90 -19.85 3.89
CA THR A 193 -32.64 -20.55 5.16
C THR A 193 -33.58 -21.73 5.38
N GLU A 194 -34.86 -21.60 5.03
CA GLU A 194 -35.81 -22.71 5.08
C GLU A 194 -35.38 -23.86 4.16
N MET A 195 -35.02 -23.53 2.91
CA MET A 195 -34.51 -24.51 1.95
C MET A 195 -33.23 -25.19 2.49
N LEU A 196 -32.29 -24.40 3.01
CA LEU A 196 -31.03 -24.88 3.59
C LEU A 196 -31.29 -25.84 4.76
N THR A 197 -32.14 -25.47 5.71
CA THR A 197 -32.42 -26.29 6.91
C THR A 197 -33.09 -27.61 6.56
N ARG A 198 -34.07 -27.61 5.64
CA ARG A 198 -34.71 -28.85 5.17
C ARG A 198 -33.72 -29.76 4.45
N THR A 199 -32.91 -29.17 3.57
CA THR A 199 -31.88 -29.88 2.80
C THR A 199 -30.80 -30.47 3.72
N ALA A 200 -30.33 -29.69 4.69
CA ALA A 200 -29.34 -30.12 5.68
C ALA A 200 -29.83 -31.30 6.52
N ALA A 201 -31.09 -31.26 6.98
CA ALA A 201 -31.69 -32.37 7.71
C ALA A 201 -31.76 -33.64 6.85
N ALA A 202 -32.16 -33.53 5.59
CA ALA A 202 -32.28 -34.67 4.68
C ALA A 202 -30.91 -35.26 4.30
N ILE A 203 -29.89 -34.42 4.05
CA ILE A 203 -28.50 -34.87 3.84
C ILE A 203 -27.98 -35.61 5.07
N ARG A 204 -28.17 -35.06 6.27
CA ARG A 204 -27.69 -35.67 7.53
C ARG A 204 -28.40 -36.99 7.86
N ASP A 205 -29.66 -37.15 7.47
CA ASP A 205 -30.39 -38.41 7.60
C ASP A 205 -29.79 -39.52 6.72
N ALA A 206 -29.42 -39.20 5.49
CA ALA A 206 -28.76 -40.14 4.57
C ALA A 206 -27.27 -40.37 4.88
N ASN A 207 -26.54 -39.32 5.26
CA ASN A 207 -25.14 -39.36 5.62
C ASN A 207 -24.87 -38.43 6.82
N PRO A 208 -24.88 -38.97 8.06
CA PRO A 208 -24.67 -38.19 9.29
C PRO A 208 -23.32 -37.49 9.39
N THR A 209 -22.36 -37.84 8.53
CA THR A 209 -21.00 -37.30 8.54
C THR A 209 -20.70 -36.32 7.42
N ALA A 210 -21.67 -36.05 6.53
CA ALA A 210 -21.50 -35.14 5.40
C ALA A 210 -21.32 -33.68 5.86
N THR A 211 -20.33 -32.97 5.29
CA THR A 211 -20.16 -31.53 5.44
C THR A 211 -21.11 -30.81 4.50
N ILE A 212 -21.88 -29.92 5.10
CA ILE A 212 -22.76 -29.01 4.39
C ILE A 212 -22.10 -27.63 4.36
N VAL A 213 -21.94 -27.07 3.17
CA VAL A 213 -21.34 -25.77 2.93
C VAL A 213 -22.46 -24.79 2.58
N LEU A 214 -22.49 -23.64 3.26
CA LEU A 214 -23.40 -22.53 2.93
C LEU A 214 -23.21 -22.10 1.46
N ALA A 215 -24.23 -21.52 0.84
CA ALA A 215 -24.10 -20.94 -0.49
C ALA A 215 -22.93 -19.96 -0.57
N ALA A 216 -22.19 -19.99 -1.68
CA ALA A 216 -21.18 -18.99 -1.94
C ALA A 216 -21.85 -17.69 -2.38
N LEU A 217 -21.87 -16.69 -1.48
CA LEU A 217 -22.55 -15.41 -1.69
C LEU A 217 -21.74 -14.48 -2.61
N ALA A 218 -22.42 -13.80 -3.54
CA ALA A 218 -21.81 -12.86 -4.47
C ALA A 218 -21.44 -11.54 -3.77
N PRO A 219 -20.18 -11.07 -3.81
CA PRO A 219 -19.79 -9.81 -3.17
C PRO A 219 -20.40 -8.61 -3.88
N ASN A 220 -21.17 -7.79 -3.17
CA ASN A 220 -21.76 -6.56 -3.68
C ASN A 220 -22.07 -5.57 -2.54
N GLY A 221 -22.39 -4.31 -2.87
CA GLY A 221 -22.68 -3.25 -1.90
C GLY A 221 -24.16 -2.92 -1.75
N GLU A 222 -25.06 -3.75 -2.29
CA GLU A 222 -26.50 -3.46 -2.32
C GLU A 222 -27.17 -3.87 -1.01
N ALA A 223 -28.10 -3.04 -0.53
CA ALA A 223 -28.71 -3.19 0.79
C ALA A 223 -29.79 -4.28 0.85
N GLY A 224 -30.33 -4.71 -0.29
CA GLY A 224 -31.50 -5.59 -0.41
C GLY A 224 -32.36 -5.28 -1.64
N GLY A 225 -33.44 -6.04 -1.82
CA GLY A 225 -34.27 -6.00 -3.01
C GLY A 225 -33.85 -7.10 -3.98
N TYR A 226 -33.49 -6.73 -5.21
CA TYR A 226 -33.07 -7.70 -6.23
C TYR A 226 -31.64 -8.23 -6.02
N ASN A 227 -30.83 -7.53 -5.23
CA ASN A 227 -29.52 -7.99 -4.80
C ASN A 227 -29.30 -7.57 -3.35
N MET A 228 -28.50 -8.35 -2.63
CA MET A 228 -28.15 -8.08 -1.24
C MET A 228 -26.68 -8.41 -1.03
N SER A 229 -25.96 -7.56 -0.29
CA SER A 229 -24.58 -7.82 0.09
C SER A 229 -24.47 -9.17 0.80
N GLU A 230 -23.33 -9.84 0.63
CA GLU A 230 -23.07 -11.11 1.29
C GLU A 230 -23.12 -11.00 2.83
N VAL A 231 -22.77 -9.83 3.35
CA VAL A 231 -22.79 -9.53 4.79
C VAL A 231 -24.23 -9.55 5.30
N ARG A 232 -25.10 -8.75 4.69
CA ARG A 232 -26.51 -8.66 5.09
C ARG A 232 -27.29 -9.94 4.82
N PHE A 233 -26.98 -10.63 3.73
CA PHE A 233 -27.62 -11.90 3.42
C PHE A 233 -27.27 -12.95 4.48
N LEU A 234 -26.00 -13.03 4.90
CA LEU A 234 -25.58 -13.91 6.00
C LEU A 234 -26.21 -13.52 7.35
N GLU A 235 -26.31 -12.22 7.66
CA GLU A 235 -27.07 -11.75 8.83
C GLU A 235 -28.53 -12.23 8.78
N GLY A 236 -29.17 -12.15 7.61
CA GLY A 236 -30.51 -12.67 7.38
C GLY A 236 -30.62 -14.18 7.62
N VAL A 237 -29.61 -14.96 7.22
CA VAL A 237 -29.57 -16.41 7.48
C VAL A 237 -29.47 -16.72 8.97
N TYR A 238 -28.60 -16.01 9.71
CA TYR A 238 -28.52 -16.18 11.17
C TYR A 238 -29.81 -15.75 11.86
N ALA A 239 -30.41 -14.62 11.46
CA ALA A 239 -31.66 -14.13 12.01
C ALA A 239 -32.83 -15.10 11.78
N ALA A 240 -32.82 -15.84 10.67
CA ALA A 240 -33.78 -16.90 10.37
C ALA A 240 -33.48 -18.24 11.06
N GLY A 241 -32.42 -18.33 11.87
CA GLY A 241 -32.07 -19.54 12.63
C GLY A 241 -31.24 -20.57 11.85
N GLY A 242 -30.54 -20.17 10.79
CA GLY A 242 -29.79 -21.08 9.91
C GLY A 242 -28.46 -21.59 10.44
N ALA A 243 -27.99 -21.14 11.63
CA ALA A 243 -26.65 -21.41 12.13
C ALA A 243 -26.27 -22.91 12.17
N ASP A 244 -27.21 -23.77 12.58
CA ASP A 244 -26.97 -25.21 12.72
C ASP A 244 -27.13 -25.99 11.40
N ALA A 245 -27.52 -25.32 10.32
CA ALA A 245 -27.81 -25.95 9.03
C ALA A 245 -26.59 -26.06 8.10
N PHE A 246 -25.44 -25.49 8.49
CA PHE A 246 -24.19 -25.58 7.72
C PHE A 246 -23.00 -25.83 8.63
N ASP A 247 -21.94 -26.38 8.05
CA ASP A 247 -20.69 -26.75 8.72
C ASP A 247 -19.51 -25.87 8.29
N VAL A 248 -19.67 -25.13 7.19
CA VAL A 248 -18.67 -24.25 6.55
C VAL A 248 -19.36 -23.06 5.88
N VAL A 249 -18.77 -21.85 6.00
CA VAL A 249 -19.17 -20.68 5.20
C VAL A 249 -18.31 -20.58 3.93
N ALA A 250 -18.95 -20.57 2.75
CA ALA A 250 -18.27 -20.38 1.48
C ALA A 250 -18.01 -18.89 1.19
N LEU A 251 -16.81 -18.58 0.68
CA LEU A 251 -16.38 -17.22 0.41
C LEU A 251 -15.95 -17.05 -1.06
N LYS A 252 -16.46 -16.02 -1.71
CA LYS A 252 -16.01 -15.54 -3.02
C LYS A 252 -15.03 -14.38 -2.87
N ALA A 253 -13.75 -14.69 -2.71
CA ALA A 253 -12.69 -13.74 -2.36
C ALA A 253 -12.15 -12.96 -3.58
N TYR A 254 -12.96 -12.12 -4.21
CA TYR A 254 -12.51 -11.27 -5.32
C TYR A 254 -11.68 -10.08 -4.82
N GLY A 255 -10.53 -9.84 -5.45
CA GLY A 255 -9.63 -8.73 -5.13
C GLY A 255 -10.00 -7.40 -5.78
N PHE A 256 -10.86 -7.45 -6.80
CA PHE A 256 -11.36 -6.30 -7.57
C PHE A 256 -10.23 -5.38 -8.07
N TRP A 257 -10.33 -4.06 -7.85
CA TRP A 257 -9.41 -3.05 -8.40
C TRP A 257 -8.17 -2.79 -7.55
N THR A 258 -8.08 -3.38 -6.36
CA THR A 258 -7.04 -3.07 -5.37
C THR A 258 -6.18 -4.28 -5.04
N GLY A 259 -4.93 -4.08 -4.63
CA GLY A 259 -4.09 -5.19 -4.16
C GLY A 259 -4.49 -5.70 -2.77
N PRO A 260 -3.97 -6.86 -2.34
CA PRO A 260 -4.25 -7.45 -1.03
C PRO A 260 -3.77 -6.61 0.17
N GLU A 261 -3.01 -5.54 -0.07
CA GLU A 261 -2.58 -4.56 0.92
C GLU A 261 -3.67 -3.53 1.27
N ASP A 262 -4.76 -3.45 0.51
CA ASP A 262 -5.90 -2.60 0.86
C ASP A 262 -6.59 -3.15 2.11
N ARG A 263 -6.38 -2.48 3.24
CA ARG A 263 -6.91 -2.86 4.56
C ARG A 263 -8.29 -2.29 4.86
N ARG A 264 -8.94 -1.62 3.90
CA ARG A 264 -10.32 -1.13 4.10
C ARG A 264 -11.26 -2.32 4.28
N VAL A 265 -11.94 -2.39 5.41
CA VAL A 265 -12.95 -3.40 5.73
C VAL A 265 -14.27 -2.65 5.90
N ASP A 266 -15.00 -2.51 4.79
CA ASP A 266 -16.21 -1.69 4.69
C ASP A 266 -17.19 -2.30 3.68
N GLU A 267 -18.49 -2.25 3.99
CA GLU A 267 -19.55 -2.88 3.21
C GLU A 267 -19.71 -2.27 1.80
N HIS A 268 -19.23 -1.05 1.57
CA HIS A 268 -19.26 -0.38 0.27
C HIS A 268 -17.92 -0.48 -0.49
N VAL A 269 -16.91 -1.14 0.08
CA VAL A 269 -15.62 -1.37 -0.56
C VAL A 269 -15.51 -2.83 -1.01
N LEU A 270 -15.30 -3.01 -2.31
CA LEU A 270 -15.04 -4.30 -2.93
C LEU A 270 -13.53 -4.52 -3.02
N ASN A 271 -12.99 -5.40 -2.19
CA ASN A 271 -11.57 -5.74 -2.13
C ASN A 271 -11.35 -7.10 -1.44
N TRP A 272 -10.09 -7.52 -1.37
CA TRP A 272 -9.67 -8.75 -0.69
C TRP A 272 -10.02 -8.77 0.82
N SER A 273 -9.88 -7.64 1.51
CA SER A 273 -10.13 -7.52 2.96
C SER A 273 -11.60 -7.67 3.35
N ARG A 274 -12.52 -7.61 2.39
CA ARG A 274 -13.96 -7.74 2.62
C ARG A 274 -14.36 -9.07 3.27
N MET A 275 -13.58 -10.14 3.08
CA MET A 275 -13.81 -11.43 3.73
C MET A 275 -13.81 -11.33 5.27
N VAL A 276 -13.15 -10.31 5.82
CA VAL A 276 -13.19 -9.99 7.25
C VAL A 276 -14.59 -9.61 7.72
N LEU A 277 -15.40 -8.92 6.91
CA LEU A 277 -16.78 -8.56 7.29
C LEU A 277 -17.64 -9.81 7.46
N VAL A 278 -17.48 -10.79 6.57
CA VAL A 278 -18.21 -12.07 6.68
C VAL A 278 -17.82 -12.76 7.98
N ARG A 279 -16.52 -12.84 8.30
CA ARG A 279 -16.07 -13.40 9.58
C ARG A 279 -16.61 -12.63 10.79
N GLU A 280 -16.54 -11.30 10.79
CA GLU A 280 -17.06 -10.45 11.87
C GLU A 280 -18.58 -10.63 12.04
N THR A 281 -19.31 -10.88 10.95
CA THR A 281 -20.75 -11.19 10.96
C THR A 281 -21.04 -12.51 11.66
N MET A 282 -20.26 -13.57 11.36
CA MET A 282 -20.35 -14.85 12.05
C MET A 282 -20.09 -14.68 13.55
N GLU A 283 -19.02 -13.96 13.91
CA GLU A 283 -18.64 -13.71 15.31
C GLU A 283 -19.71 -12.90 16.07
N ALA A 284 -20.33 -11.91 15.43
CA ALA A 284 -21.41 -11.11 16.00
C ALA A 284 -22.66 -11.96 16.35
N HIS A 285 -22.86 -13.08 15.65
CA HIS A 285 -23.93 -14.04 15.90
C HIS A 285 -23.49 -15.23 16.77
N GLY A 286 -22.29 -15.18 17.36
CA GLY A 286 -21.75 -16.24 18.22
C GLY A 286 -21.12 -17.42 17.47
N ASP A 287 -21.14 -17.41 16.14
CA ASP A 287 -20.55 -18.45 15.30
C ASP A 287 -19.03 -18.24 15.12
N THR A 288 -18.30 -18.52 16.18
CA THR A 288 -16.83 -18.44 16.18
C THR A 288 -16.17 -19.73 15.70
N ALA A 289 -16.90 -20.85 15.74
CA ALA A 289 -16.39 -22.20 15.54
C ALA A 289 -16.58 -22.73 14.11
N THR A 290 -17.43 -22.12 13.28
CA THR A 290 -17.54 -22.51 11.87
C THR A 290 -16.36 -21.98 11.07
N PRO A 291 -15.66 -22.83 10.31
CA PRO A 291 -14.61 -22.39 9.40
C PRO A 291 -15.18 -21.79 8.10
N ALA A 292 -14.32 -21.09 7.38
CA ALA A 292 -14.63 -20.60 6.05
C ALA A 292 -13.71 -21.19 4.98
N TRP A 293 -14.23 -21.39 3.77
CA TRP A 293 -13.45 -21.81 2.60
C TRP A 293 -13.53 -20.77 1.49
N PHE A 294 -12.40 -20.44 0.88
CA PHE A 294 -12.44 -19.73 -0.40
C PHE A 294 -12.83 -20.73 -1.48
N VAL A 295 -13.88 -20.42 -2.21
CA VAL A 295 -14.44 -21.33 -3.24
C VAL A 295 -14.45 -20.70 -4.62
N GLU A 296 -14.18 -19.39 -4.69
CA GLU A 296 -14.04 -18.60 -5.91
C GLU A 296 -13.30 -17.30 -5.56
N GLY A 297 -12.64 -16.65 -6.51
CA GLY A 297 -12.03 -15.34 -6.27
C GLY A 297 -10.66 -15.12 -6.93
N GLY A 298 -9.98 -14.06 -6.51
CA GLY A 298 -8.71 -13.59 -7.05
C GLY A 298 -8.80 -12.28 -7.86
N TRP A 299 -7.81 -12.05 -8.73
CA TRP A 299 -7.75 -10.93 -9.68
C TRP A 299 -7.79 -11.48 -11.10
N ALA A 300 -8.47 -10.79 -12.01
CA ALA A 300 -8.51 -11.19 -13.41
C ALA A 300 -7.40 -10.49 -14.22
N ALA A 301 -6.87 -11.17 -15.23
CA ALA A 301 -6.01 -10.57 -16.24
C ALA A 301 -6.48 -11.00 -17.63
N LEU A 302 -6.95 -10.03 -18.41
CA LEU A 302 -7.37 -10.22 -19.78
C LEU A 302 -6.28 -9.74 -20.75
N PRO A 303 -6.20 -10.31 -21.97
CA PRO A 303 -5.29 -9.84 -23.00
C PRO A 303 -5.47 -8.36 -23.34
N GLU A 304 -4.39 -7.67 -23.74
CA GLU A 304 -4.45 -6.24 -24.11
C GLU A 304 -5.43 -5.95 -25.25
N ASN A 305 -5.69 -6.94 -26.11
CA ASN A 305 -6.60 -6.87 -27.25
C ASN A 305 -8.00 -7.47 -26.98
N TRP A 306 -8.41 -7.57 -25.71
CA TRP A 306 -9.71 -8.13 -25.32
C TRP A 306 -10.89 -7.50 -26.08
N GLN A 307 -11.70 -8.35 -26.72
CA GLN A 307 -12.87 -7.96 -27.53
C GLN A 307 -14.21 -8.27 -26.84
N GLY A 308 -14.18 -8.92 -25.67
CA GLY A 308 -15.36 -9.31 -24.92
C GLY A 308 -15.91 -8.20 -24.02
N ALA A 309 -16.88 -8.55 -23.17
CA ALA A 309 -17.41 -7.63 -22.17
C ALA A 309 -16.33 -7.25 -21.13
N PRO A 310 -16.33 -6.02 -20.59
CA PRO A 310 -15.39 -5.64 -19.55
C PRO A 310 -15.63 -6.48 -18.28
N PRO A 311 -14.57 -6.91 -17.57
CA PRO A 311 -14.73 -7.73 -16.37
C PRO A 311 -15.35 -6.93 -15.23
N PRO A 312 -16.39 -7.46 -14.55
CA PRO A 312 -17.02 -6.79 -13.40
C PRO A 312 -16.07 -6.65 -12.20
N TRP A 313 -15.01 -7.47 -12.16
CA TRP A 313 -14.00 -7.47 -11.09
C TRP A 313 -12.73 -6.67 -11.46
N GLY A 314 -12.72 -5.94 -12.58
CA GLY A 314 -11.52 -5.29 -13.10
C GLY A 314 -10.56 -6.25 -13.82
N SER A 315 -9.51 -5.71 -14.43
CA SER A 315 -8.44 -6.48 -15.09
C SER A 315 -7.10 -5.84 -14.80
N ASP A 316 -6.11 -6.68 -14.50
CA ASP A 316 -4.70 -6.32 -14.40
C ASP A 316 -3.91 -6.88 -15.60
N THR A 317 -2.60 -6.62 -15.62
CA THR A 317 -1.66 -7.40 -16.43
C THR A 317 -1.36 -8.73 -15.74
N PRO A 318 -0.97 -9.79 -16.47
CA PRO A 318 -0.63 -11.07 -15.88
C PRO A 318 0.43 -10.97 -14.76
N ALA A 319 1.44 -10.11 -14.93
CA ALA A 319 2.48 -9.92 -13.90
C ALA A 319 1.92 -9.33 -12.59
N ILE A 320 1.01 -8.36 -12.69
CA ILE A 320 0.37 -7.74 -11.51
C ILE A 320 -0.61 -8.72 -10.86
N GLN A 321 -1.36 -9.46 -11.66
CA GLN A 321 -2.26 -10.51 -11.18
C GLN A 321 -1.50 -11.55 -10.35
N SER A 322 -0.39 -12.08 -10.88
CA SER A 322 0.43 -13.09 -10.19
C SER A 322 1.07 -12.56 -8.91
N ASP A 323 1.61 -11.33 -8.91
CA ASP A 323 2.16 -10.68 -7.71
C ASP A 323 1.09 -10.48 -6.62
N ARG A 324 -0.09 -9.97 -7.00
CA ARG A 324 -1.21 -9.79 -6.07
C ARG A 324 -1.66 -11.12 -5.48
N LEU A 325 -1.78 -12.16 -6.30
CA LEU A 325 -2.12 -13.50 -5.85
C LEU A 325 -1.12 -14.02 -4.79
N GLN A 326 0.18 -13.99 -5.08
CA GLN A 326 1.19 -14.49 -4.14
C GLN A 326 1.12 -13.74 -2.79
N ARG A 327 0.97 -12.41 -2.82
CA ARG A 327 0.85 -11.59 -1.61
C ARG A 327 -0.47 -11.82 -0.86
N ALA A 328 -1.56 -12.08 -1.58
CA ALA A 328 -2.87 -12.37 -1.02
C ALA A 328 -2.91 -13.71 -0.28
N ILE A 329 -2.27 -14.75 -0.84
CA ILE A 329 -2.14 -16.06 -0.21
C ILE A 329 -1.24 -15.98 1.01
N ALA A 330 -0.09 -15.31 0.90
CA ALA A 330 0.79 -15.07 2.05
C ALA A 330 0.03 -14.36 3.18
N ARG A 331 -0.75 -13.32 2.86
CA ARG A 331 -1.57 -12.60 3.84
C ARG A 331 -2.64 -13.49 4.46
N THR A 332 -3.43 -14.20 3.66
CA THR A 332 -4.52 -15.07 4.12
C THR A 332 -3.98 -16.10 5.12
N ARG A 333 -2.86 -16.76 4.79
CA ARG A 333 -2.21 -17.71 5.70
C ARG A 333 -1.70 -17.04 6.97
N LEU A 334 -1.17 -15.82 6.89
CA LEU A 334 -0.64 -15.13 8.07
C LEU A 334 -1.74 -14.61 9.01
N GLU A 335 -2.88 -14.22 8.47
CA GLU A 335 -3.87 -13.40 9.17
C GLU A 335 -5.18 -14.11 9.44
N TRP A 336 -5.58 -15.09 8.64
CA TRP A 336 -6.93 -15.67 8.63
C TRP A 336 -6.92 -17.17 8.92
N PRO A 337 -6.58 -17.60 10.15
CA PRO A 337 -6.54 -19.02 10.53
C PRO A 337 -7.93 -19.69 10.54
N TRP A 338 -9.00 -18.90 10.39
CA TRP A 338 -10.37 -19.33 10.20
C TRP A 338 -10.69 -19.75 8.75
N VAL A 339 -9.78 -19.46 7.79
CA VAL A 339 -9.85 -19.98 6.42
C VAL A 339 -9.08 -21.29 6.32
N GLN A 340 -9.76 -22.39 6.01
CA GLN A 340 -9.15 -23.73 6.00
C GLN A 340 -8.80 -24.25 4.60
N ARG A 341 -9.51 -23.80 3.55
CA ARG A 341 -9.30 -24.23 2.16
C ARG A 341 -9.32 -23.04 1.22
N LEU A 342 -8.50 -23.13 0.17
CA LEU A 342 -8.34 -22.11 -0.86
C LEU A 342 -8.57 -22.71 -2.25
N GLY A 343 -9.82 -22.64 -2.69
CA GLY A 343 -10.30 -22.99 -4.02
C GLY A 343 -10.54 -21.74 -4.83
N LEU A 344 -9.48 -21.09 -5.27
CA LEU A 344 -9.58 -19.91 -6.12
C LEU A 344 -9.59 -20.33 -7.59
N PHE A 345 -10.08 -19.44 -8.46
CA PHE A 345 -10.01 -19.57 -9.91
C PHE A 345 -10.84 -20.72 -10.51
N PHE A 346 -10.86 -20.75 -11.83
CA PHE A 346 -11.46 -21.80 -12.63
C PHE A 346 -10.36 -22.61 -13.31
N TYR A 347 -10.43 -23.93 -13.30
CA TYR A 347 -9.55 -24.74 -14.14
C TYR A 347 -9.75 -24.36 -15.61
N GLN A 348 -10.99 -24.52 -16.07
CA GLN A 348 -11.55 -23.92 -17.28
C GLN A 348 -13.01 -23.54 -16.97
N PRO A 349 -13.43 -22.29 -17.17
CA PRO A 349 -14.79 -21.86 -16.89
C PRO A 349 -15.78 -22.39 -17.94
N ASP A 350 -17.02 -22.67 -17.51
CA ASP A 350 -18.14 -22.94 -18.41
C ASP A 350 -18.71 -21.64 -18.97
N ALA A 351 -17.97 -21.03 -19.91
CA ALA A 351 -18.34 -19.74 -20.48
C ALA A 351 -17.78 -19.58 -21.90
N PRO A 352 -18.46 -18.81 -22.78
CA PRO A 352 -17.93 -18.53 -24.10
C PRO A 352 -16.55 -17.83 -24.00
N PRO A 353 -15.64 -17.99 -24.98
CA PRO A 353 -14.29 -17.39 -24.94
C PRO A 353 -14.25 -15.86 -24.81
N THR A 354 -15.37 -15.19 -25.08
CA THR A 354 -15.55 -13.73 -24.94
C THR A 354 -16.03 -13.31 -23.54
N ASP A 355 -16.24 -14.25 -22.64
CA ASP A 355 -16.63 -13.97 -21.26
C ASP A 355 -15.42 -13.56 -20.41
N PRO A 356 -15.50 -12.45 -19.65
CA PRO A 356 -14.39 -11.99 -18.82
C PRO A 356 -13.93 -12.98 -17.74
N VAL A 357 -14.71 -14.02 -17.40
CA VAL A 357 -14.31 -15.07 -16.46
C VAL A 357 -13.06 -15.82 -16.91
N TRP A 358 -12.76 -15.83 -18.22
CA TRP A 358 -11.50 -16.38 -18.75
C TRP A 358 -10.25 -15.68 -18.20
N GLY A 359 -10.36 -14.46 -17.70
CA GLY A 359 -9.26 -13.77 -17.00
C GLY A 359 -8.89 -14.42 -15.65
N LEU A 360 -9.67 -15.40 -15.18
CA LEU A 360 -9.47 -16.17 -13.94
C LEU A 360 -9.22 -17.67 -14.21
N ALA A 361 -8.89 -18.05 -15.46
CA ALA A 361 -8.71 -19.44 -15.83
C ALA A 361 -7.25 -19.90 -15.62
N LEU A 362 -7.07 -21.11 -15.09
CA LEU A 362 -5.75 -21.76 -14.91
C LEU A 362 -5.25 -22.41 -16.21
N ARG A 363 -6.19 -22.80 -17.08
CA ARG A 363 -5.94 -23.25 -18.44
C ARG A 363 -6.77 -22.42 -19.42
N ASP A 364 -6.24 -22.17 -20.60
CA ASP A 364 -6.99 -21.52 -21.68
C ASP A 364 -8.03 -22.46 -22.30
N ALA A 365 -8.78 -22.00 -23.30
CA ALA A 365 -9.82 -22.82 -23.97
C ALA A 365 -9.27 -24.07 -24.68
N ASN A 366 -7.96 -24.12 -24.98
CA ASN A 366 -7.30 -25.25 -25.63
C ASN A 366 -6.63 -26.19 -24.62
N GLY A 367 -6.69 -25.88 -23.32
CA GLY A 367 -6.05 -26.65 -22.25
C GLY A 367 -4.59 -26.27 -21.99
N ALA A 368 -4.08 -25.18 -22.56
CA ALA A 368 -2.72 -24.73 -22.30
C ALA A 368 -2.62 -23.94 -20.97
N PRO A 369 -1.51 -24.03 -20.21
CA PRO A 369 -1.30 -23.22 -19.01
C PRO A 369 -1.39 -21.71 -19.28
N THR A 370 -2.09 -21.00 -18.41
CA THR A 370 -2.07 -19.53 -18.38
C THR A 370 -0.99 -19.03 -17.42
N PRO A 371 -0.56 -17.75 -17.50
CA PRO A 371 0.35 -17.18 -16.50
C PRO A 371 -0.17 -17.25 -15.06
N LEU A 372 -1.51 -17.25 -14.90
CA LEU A 372 -2.17 -17.47 -13.64
C LEU A 372 -2.03 -18.92 -13.17
N GLY A 373 -2.20 -19.88 -14.08
CA GLY A 373 -1.97 -21.30 -13.84
C GLY A 373 -0.55 -21.59 -13.35
N ASP A 374 0.44 -21.00 -14.00
CA ASP A 374 1.86 -21.14 -13.61
C ASP A 374 2.11 -20.51 -12.23
N ALA A 375 1.60 -19.28 -12.01
CA ALA A 375 1.73 -18.61 -10.72
C ALA A 375 1.02 -19.37 -9.58
N TRP A 376 -0.10 -20.04 -9.86
CA TRP A 376 -0.79 -20.86 -8.89
C TRP A 376 -0.01 -22.14 -8.57
N ALA A 377 0.58 -22.80 -9.58
CA ALA A 377 1.47 -23.93 -9.37
C ALA A 377 2.71 -23.55 -8.54
N ASP A 378 3.31 -22.38 -8.80
CA ASP A 378 4.42 -21.83 -8.01
C ASP A 378 4.01 -21.57 -6.56
N VAL A 379 2.80 -21.03 -6.34
CA VAL A 379 2.25 -20.87 -4.98
C VAL A 379 2.12 -22.23 -4.29
N ILE A 380 1.56 -23.23 -4.96
CA ILE A 380 1.41 -24.57 -4.37
C ILE A 380 2.79 -25.17 -4.02
N ALA A 381 3.78 -25.03 -4.91
CA ALA A 381 5.13 -25.55 -4.73
C ALA A 381 5.93 -24.81 -3.64
N ALA A 382 5.91 -23.47 -3.63
CA ALA A 382 6.72 -22.65 -2.74
C ALA A 382 6.25 -22.66 -1.27
N ASN A 383 5.01 -23.06 -1.03
CA ASN A 383 4.37 -22.99 0.28
C ASN A 383 4.41 -24.30 1.07
N ALA A 384 5.43 -25.14 0.82
CA ALA A 384 5.72 -26.40 1.51
C ALA A 384 6.07 -26.27 3.01
N HIS A 385 6.34 -25.06 3.51
CA HIS A 385 6.70 -24.81 4.92
C HIS A 385 5.50 -24.35 5.77
N LEU A 386 5.48 -24.73 7.06
CA LEU A 386 4.39 -24.41 7.98
C LEU A 386 4.36 -22.90 8.31
N THR A 387 3.26 -22.26 7.93
CA THR A 387 2.87 -20.90 8.39
C THR A 387 1.47 -21.00 9.00
N PRO A 388 0.89 -19.94 9.61
CA PRO A 388 -0.31 -20.08 10.42
C PRO A 388 -1.45 -20.81 9.65
N GLY A 389 -2.01 -21.87 10.22
CA GLY A 389 -2.98 -22.77 9.59
C GLY A 389 -3.06 -24.17 10.22
N ARG A 390 -4.16 -24.90 9.98
CA ARG A 390 -4.44 -26.27 10.47
C ARG A 390 -4.15 -27.30 9.38
N TRP A 391 -3.49 -28.41 9.72
CA TRP A 391 -2.94 -29.33 8.72
C TRP A 391 -2.95 -30.81 9.12
N LEU A 392 -3.31 -31.70 8.20
CA LEU A 392 -3.39 -33.16 8.42
C LEU A 392 -2.02 -33.85 8.19
N PRO A 393 -1.68 -34.92 8.94
CA PRO A 393 -0.48 -35.70 8.72
C PRO A 393 -0.55 -36.48 7.41
N GLY A 394 0.61 -36.67 6.78
CA GLY A 394 0.78 -37.55 5.62
C GLY A 394 0.99 -36.87 4.28
N ARG A 395 0.87 -35.54 4.16
CA ARG A 395 0.95 -34.84 2.86
C ARG A 395 1.85 -33.59 2.90
N TRP A 396 3.15 -33.82 3.04
CA TRP A 396 4.19 -32.78 3.13
C TRP A 396 5.43 -33.15 2.33
N PRO A 397 6.10 -32.20 1.66
CA PRO A 397 7.48 -32.40 1.21
C PRO A 397 8.40 -32.27 2.42
N LEU A 398 8.65 -33.38 3.10
CA LEU A 398 9.69 -33.47 4.14
C LEU A 398 11.02 -33.79 3.46
N SER A 399 12.10 -33.17 3.93
CA SER A 399 13.42 -33.77 3.83
C SER A 399 13.42 -35.03 4.71
N GLU A 400 13.13 -36.18 4.10
CA GLU A 400 13.18 -37.54 4.67
C GLU A 400 12.17 -37.86 5.80
N PRO A 401 11.00 -38.42 5.46
CA PRO A 401 10.08 -38.99 6.45
C PRO A 401 10.63 -40.31 6.99
N ASN A 402 11.20 -40.29 8.20
CA ASN A 402 11.18 -41.47 9.05
C ASN A 402 9.84 -41.49 9.81
N ALA A 403 9.21 -42.67 9.95
CA ALA A 403 7.84 -42.85 10.46
C ALA A 403 7.51 -42.24 11.85
N ASN A 404 8.52 -41.71 12.56
CA ASN A 404 8.44 -41.25 13.95
C ASN A 404 8.85 -39.77 14.15
N SER A 405 9.06 -38.97 13.09
CA SER A 405 9.33 -37.53 13.27
C SER A 405 8.86 -36.62 12.12
N LEU A 406 8.39 -35.41 12.45
CA LEU A 406 7.99 -34.34 11.51
C LEU A 406 8.87 -33.11 11.72
N GLU A 407 9.52 -32.59 10.68
CA GLU A 407 10.31 -31.34 10.75
C GLU A 407 9.68 -30.21 9.94
N PHE A 408 9.61 -29.01 10.51
CA PHE A 408 9.08 -27.83 9.84
C PHE A 408 9.69 -26.52 10.34
N ALA A 409 9.66 -25.46 9.53
CA ALA A 409 10.03 -24.12 9.99
C ALA A 409 8.82 -23.36 10.54
N ALA A 410 8.94 -22.69 11.68
CA ALA A 410 7.92 -21.81 12.25
C ALA A 410 8.53 -20.45 12.65
N ARG A 411 7.79 -19.35 12.48
CA ARG A 411 8.19 -17.95 12.73
C ARG A 411 7.27 -17.17 13.71
N GLY A 412 7.78 -16.80 14.88
CA GLY A 412 7.06 -15.93 15.83
C GLY A 412 6.56 -16.66 17.09
N SER A 413 5.83 -15.93 17.95
CA SER A 413 5.14 -16.53 19.09
C SER A 413 4.00 -17.40 18.58
N HIS A 414 4.27 -18.69 18.43
CA HIS A 414 3.33 -19.63 17.85
C HIS A 414 2.57 -20.42 18.89
N LEU A 415 1.26 -20.58 18.73
CA LEU A 415 0.54 -21.69 19.37
C LEU A 415 0.58 -22.89 18.43
N LEU A 416 1.20 -23.96 18.90
CA LEU A 416 1.15 -25.27 18.30
C LEU A 416 0.03 -26.06 18.97
N GLY A 417 -0.95 -26.51 18.19
CA GLY A 417 -2.01 -27.38 18.70
C GLY A 417 -1.99 -28.75 18.03
N VAL A 418 -2.17 -29.80 18.83
CA VAL A 418 -2.14 -31.20 18.37
C VAL A 418 -3.50 -31.87 18.60
N TRP A 419 -4.10 -32.44 17.54
CA TRP A 419 -5.43 -33.08 17.57
C TRP A 419 -5.39 -34.55 17.12
N GLY A 420 -6.27 -35.35 17.74
CA GLY A 420 -6.55 -36.74 17.34
C GLY A 420 -5.44 -37.74 17.64
N THR A 421 -4.52 -37.44 18.56
CA THR A 421 -3.51 -38.39 19.03
C THR A 421 -4.13 -39.40 20.01
N PRO A 422 -3.89 -40.72 19.87
CA PRO A 422 -4.34 -41.70 20.85
C PRO A 422 -3.85 -41.36 22.27
N PRO A 423 -4.67 -41.55 23.32
CA PRO A 423 -4.35 -41.17 24.70
C PRO A 423 -3.14 -41.88 25.33
N THR A 424 -2.54 -42.83 24.63
CA THR A 424 -1.38 -43.62 25.06
C THR A 424 -0.06 -43.15 24.44
N GLN A 425 -0.06 -42.15 23.56
CA GLN A 425 1.11 -41.76 22.77
C GLN A 425 1.59 -40.35 23.10
N THR A 426 2.86 -40.22 23.47
CA THR A 426 3.49 -38.94 23.79
C THR A 426 4.03 -38.26 22.53
N VAL A 427 3.75 -36.96 22.35
CA VAL A 427 4.33 -36.15 21.26
C VAL A 427 5.33 -35.18 21.86
N THR A 428 6.59 -35.24 21.41
CA THR A 428 7.61 -34.29 21.84
C THR A 428 7.86 -33.25 20.76
N ILE A 429 7.73 -31.98 21.11
CA ILE A 429 8.07 -30.83 20.27
C ILE A 429 9.50 -30.41 20.65
N GLU A 430 10.44 -30.58 19.73
CA GLU A 430 11.82 -30.15 19.85
C GLU A 430 12.04 -28.90 18.99
N THR A 431 12.61 -27.86 19.58
CA THR A 431 13.12 -26.68 18.87
C THR A 431 14.59 -26.50 19.26
N PRO A 432 15.34 -25.56 18.65
CA PRO A 432 16.73 -25.32 19.04
C PRO A 432 16.90 -24.87 20.49
N THR A 433 15.83 -24.36 21.12
CA THR A 433 15.85 -23.75 22.47
C THR A 433 14.97 -24.48 23.49
N ASP A 434 13.86 -25.07 23.04
CA ASP A 434 12.84 -25.65 23.92
C ASP A 434 12.52 -27.09 23.51
N ARG A 435 12.24 -27.94 24.51
CA ARG A 435 11.69 -29.28 24.34
C ARG A 435 10.42 -29.42 25.16
N ILE A 436 9.28 -29.59 24.50
CA ILE A 436 7.95 -29.64 25.14
C ILE A 436 7.36 -31.02 24.87
N THR A 437 7.07 -31.77 25.93
CA THR A 437 6.44 -33.09 25.82
C THR A 437 4.96 -32.97 26.15
N LEU A 438 4.11 -33.31 25.18
CA LEU A 438 2.66 -33.34 25.33
C LEU A 438 2.23 -34.79 25.59
N THR A 439 1.50 -35.00 26.68
CA THR A 439 0.86 -36.30 27.01
C THR A 439 -0.65 -36.17 26.76
N PRO A 440 -1.16 -36.69 25.63
CA PRO A 440 -2.55 -36.56 25.29
C PRO A 440 -3.47 -37.27 26.29
N LYS A 441 -4.46 -36.57 26.85
CA LYS A 441 -5.61 -37.23 27.49
C LYS A 441 -6.68 -37.48 26.42
N ALA A 442 -7.43 -38.58 26.57
CA ALA A 442 -8.49 -38.95 25.62
C ALA A 442 -9.47 -37.78 25.43
N GLY A 443 -9.67 -37.35 24.18
CA GLY A 443 -10.58 -36.26 23.84
C GLY A 443 -10.10 -34.83 24.17
N THR A 444 -8.82 -34.62 24.49
CA THR A 444 -8.30 -33.26 24.80
C THR A 444 -7.31 -32.75 23.75
N ASN A 445 -7.45 -31.48 23.39
CA ASN A 445 -6.52 -30.76 22.51
C ASN A 445 -5.35 -30.23 23.35
N HIS A 446 -4.13 -30.34 22.84
CA HIS A 446 -2.93 -29.89 23.57
C HIS A 446 -2.35 -28.67 22.86
N LEU A 447 -2.13 -27.59 23.61
CA LEU A 447 -1.57 -26.33 23.13
C LEU A 447 -0.19 -26.11 23.74
N ALA A 448 0.79 -25.85 22.89
CA ALA A 448 2.13 -25.43 23.29
C ALA A 448 2.42 -24.04 22.70
N THR A 449 2.98 -23.14 23.50
CA THR A 449 3.46 -21.84 22.99
C THR A 449 4.96 -21.92 22.73
N LEU A 450 5.40 -21.54 21.53
CA LEU A 450 6.80 -21.49 21.14
C LEU A 450 7.32 -20.05 21.21
N SER A 451 8.51 -19.86 21.77
CA SER A 451 9.05 -18.53 22.12
C SER A 451 9.88 -17.76 21.06
N PRO A 452 10.32 -18.27 19.88
CA PRO A 452 11.25 -17.50 19.04
C PRO A 452 10.64 -16.80 17.81
N GLU A 453 11.28 -15.70 17.39
CA GLU A 453 10.74 -14.73 16.40
C GLU A 453 11.24 -14.89 14.96
N THR A 454 12.34 -15.63 14.79
CA THR A 454 12.89 -16.00 13.50
C THR A 454 12.35 -17.37 13.07
N PRO A 455 12.28 -17.68 11.76
CA PRO A 455 11.96 -19.02 11.31
C PRO A 455 12.97 -20.02 11.88
N HIS A 456 12.53 -20.98 12.68
CA HIS A 456 13.38 -22.04 13.22
C HIS A 456 12.81 -23.43 12.92
N PRO A 457 13.67 -24.43 12.73
CA PRO A 457 13.24 -25.81 12.60
C PRO A 457 12.62 -26.28 13.92
N VAL A 458 11.39 -26.77 13.83
CA VAL A 458 10.63 -27.44 14.87
C VAL A 458 10.52 -28.90 14.44
N ARG A 459 10.91 -29.81 15.33
CA ARG A 459 10.84 -31.25 15.12
C ARG A 459 9.82 -31.85 16.08
N LEU A 460 8.79 -32.48 15.56
CA LEU A 460 7.91 -33.35 16.35
C LEU A 460 8.49 -34.75 16.34
N VAL A 461 8.64 -35.36 17.51
CA VAL A 461 9.15 -36.73 17.68
C VAL A 461 8.07 -37.57 18.37
N GLY A 462 7.73 -38.71 17.77
CA GLY A 462 6.64 -39.60 18.17
C GLY A 462 5.75 -40.01 16.98
N THR A 463 4.66 -40.71 17.25
CA THR A 463 3.66 -41.03 16.21
C THR A 463 3.04 -39.72 15.69
N PRO A 464 2.95 -39.51 14.37
CA PRO A 464 2.42 -38.27 13.79
C PRO A 464 0.98 -38.02 14.26
N PRO A 465 0.66 -36.81 14.74
CA PRO A 465 -0.71 -36.50 15.17
C PRO A 465 -1.65 -36.36 13.98
N ALA A 466 -2.91 -36.78 14.13
CA ALA A 466 -3.97 -36.69 13.11
C ALA A 466 -4.24 -35.26 12.62
N THR A 467 -3.87 -34.23 13.38
CA THR A 467 -3.78 -32.86 12.85
C THR A 467 -2.81 -32.01 13.66
N LEU A 468 -2.10 -31.12 12.98
CA LEU A 468 -1.23 -30.08 13.53
C LEU A 468 -1.73 -28.68 13.16
N LEU A 469 -1.88 -27.81 14.15
CA LEU A 469 -2.16 -26.40 13.96
C LEU A 469 -0.92 -25.58 14.33
N VAL A 470 -0.53 -24.64 13.49
CA VAL A 470 0.43 -23.58 13.82
C VAL A 470 -0.33 -22.27 13.75
N THR A 471 -0.32 -21.41 14.77
CA THR A 471 -0.90 -20.05 14.67
C THR A 471 0.12 -19.00 15.07
N TYR A 472 0.00 -17.76 14.60
CA TYR A 472 0.90 -16.67 14.98
C TYR A 472 0.16 -15.62 15.82
N THR A 473 0.66 -15.35 17.02
CA THR A 473 0.19 -14.24 17.87
C THR A 473 1.27 -13.15 17.95
N PRO A 474 1.12 -12.00 17.25
CA PRO A 474 2.08 -10.90 17.37
C PRO A 474 2.01 -10.29 18.79
N PRO A 475 3.13 -10.06 19.49
CA PRO A 475 3.10 -9.44 20.81
C PRO A 475 2.59 -8.00 20.74
N ILE A 476 1.48 -7.72 21.44
CA ILE A 476 0.75 -6.44 21.36
C ILE A 476 1.61 -5.23 21.78
N TRP A 477 2.55 -5.43 22.69
CA TRP A 477 3.43 -4.38 23.23
C TRP A 477 4.45 -3.87 22.21
N ARG A 478 4.89 -4.70 21.25
CA ARG A 478 5.88 -4.30 20.23
C ARG A 478 5.43 -3.17 19.33
N TRP A 479 4.12 -3.00 19.19
CA TRP A 479 3.50 -2.03 18.29
C TRP A 479 3.22 -0.70 18.97
N TRP A 480 2.85 -0.77 20.26
CA TRP A 480 2.98 0.37 21.16
C TRP A 480 4.42 0.89 21.11
N LEU A 481 5.42 0.00 21.16
CA LEU A 481 6.80 0.43 20.97
C LEU A 481 7.08 0.94 19.54
N ALA A 482 6.61 0.33 18.45
CA ALA A 482 6.95 0.79 17.10
C ALA A 482 6.42 2.20 16.75
N ALA A 483 5.28 2.62 17.31
CA ALA A 483 4.71 3.95 17.08
C ALA A 483 5.12 4.98 18.15
N THR A 484 5.19 4.56 19.43
CA THR A 484 5.52 5.47 20.53
C THR A 484 6.99 5.45 20.90
N LEU A 485 7.69 4.32 20.76
CA LEU A 485 9.10 4.18 21.13
C LEU A 485 10.07 4.87 20.17
N PRO A 486 9.93 5.04 18.85
CA PRO A 486 10.87 5.91 18.14
C PRO A 486 10.84 7.33 18.68
N ALA A 487 9.66 7.85 19.04
CA ALA A 487 9.51 9.18 19.63
C ALA A 487 9.91 9.22 21.12
N LEU A 488 9.52 8.22 21.93
CA LEU A 488 9.86 8.11 23.35
C LEU A 488 11.27 7.58 23.59
N LEU A 489 11.83 6.71 22.75
CA LEU A 489 13.24 6.31 22.72
C LEU A 489 14.05 7.47 22.14
N ALA A 490 13.65 8.15 21.07
CA ALA A 490 14.36 9.37 20.67
C ALA A 490 14.34 10.38 21.82
N LEU A 491 13.24 10.54 22.57
CA LEU A 491 13.16 11.45 23.72
C LEU A 491 13.93 10.94 24.94
N VAL A 492 13.76 9.67 25.34
CA VAL A 492 14.31 9.04 26.56
C VAL A 492 15.74 8.56 26.34
N VAL A 493 16.12 8.08 25.16
CA VAL A 493 17.54 7.96 24.76
C VAL A 493 18.10 9.37 24.61
N SER A 494 17.46 10.36 24.00
CA SER A 494 18.03 11.71 24.04
C SER A 494 18.23 12.26 25.46
N VAL A 495 17.37 11.91 26.43
CA VAL A 495 17.43 12.38 27.83
C VAL A 495 18.31 11.51 28.73
N ARG A 496 18.30 10.18 28.60
CA ARG A 496 19.16 9.25 29.37
C ARG A 496 20.52 9.02 28.71
N LEU A 497 20.62 9.06 27.38
CA LEU A 497 21.90 9.13 26.68
C LEU A 497 22.53 10.50 26.94
N THR A 498 21.82 11.64 27.05
CA THR A 498 22.47 12.86 27.59
C THR A 498 22.93 12.68 29.03
N HIS A 499 22.18 11.97 29.87
CA HIS A 499 22.59 11.68 31.25
C HIS A 499 23.77 10.69 31.37
N LEU A 500 23.91 9.74 30.43
CA LEU A 500 25.04 8.79 30.33
C LEU A 500 26.25 9.41 29.59
N LEU A 501 26.02 10.16 28.52
CA LEU A 501 27.01 10.93 27.76
C LEU A 501 27.57 12.10 28.56
N TRP A 502 26.86 12.57 29.60
CA TRP A 502 27.37 13.51 30.60
C TRP A 502 28.49 12.92 31.47
N ARG A 503 28.67 11.60 31.51
CA ARG A 503 29.74 10.93 32.27
C ARG A 503 30.91 10.44 31.40
N LEU A 504 30.79 10.55 30.07
CA LEU A 504 31.83 10.17 29.10
C LEU A 504 32.59 11.42 28.62
N PRO A 505 33.83 11.29 28.10
CA PRO A 505 34.63 12.41 27.56
C PRO A 505 34.09 12.97 26.22
N TRP A 506 32.77 13.09 26.09
CA TRP A 506 32.07 13.55 24.88
C TRP A 506 32.35 15.02 24.55
N ALA A 507 32.47 15.88 25.57
CA ALA A 507 32.86 17.26 25.38
C ALA A 507 34.24 17.36 24.67
N GLU A 508 35.12 16.40 24.96
CA GLU A 508 36.43 16.32 24.35
C GLU A 508 36.35 15.87 22.89
N TRP A 509 35.54 14.85 22.57
CA TRP A 509 35.30 14.44 21.17
C TRP A 509 34.71 15.59 20.34
N HIS A 510 33.67 16.26 20.85
CA HIS A 510 33.00 17.32 20.12
C HIS A 510 33.96 18.48 19.83
N THR A 511 34.78 18.83 20.82
CA THR A 511 35.82 19.86 20.67
C THR A 511 36.89 19.43 19.67
N ARG A 512 37.38 18.18 19.73
CA ARG A 512 38.37 17.63 18.78
C ARG A 512 37.83 17.57 17.35
N TYR A 513 36.61 17.08 17.13
CA TYR A 513 35.99 17.03 15.81
C TYR A 513 35.76 18.44 15.24
N ARG A 514 35.30 19.39 16.07
CA ARG A 514 35.12 20.79 15.66
C ARG A 514 36.44 21.53 15.41
N ALA A 515 37.55 21.07 15.99
CA ALA A 515 38.89 21.60 15.75
C ALA A 515 39.51 21.12 14.43
N LEU A 516 38.98 20.06 13.80
CA LEU A 516 39.47 19.59 12.50
C LEU A 516 39.21 20.62 11.38
N PRO A 517 39.99 20.62 10.30
CA PRO A 517 39.68 21.40 9.10
C PRO A 517 38.28 21.09 8.58
N GLU A 518 37.60 22.10 8.04
CA GLU A 518 36.20 21.95 7.65
C GLU A 518 35.98 20.87 6.57
N SER A 519 36.94 20.69 5.66
CA SER A 519 36.96 19.61 4.66
C SER A 519 36.99 18.22 5.31
N ALA A 520 37.80 18.04 6.35
CA ALA A 520 37.87 16.79 7.11
C ALA A 520 36.57 16.54 7.87
N GLN A 521 35.97 17.56 8.49
CA GLN A 521 34.66 17.43 9.13
C GLN A 521 33.58 16.94 8.15
N ARG A 522 33.53 17.54 6.94
CA ARG A 522 32.61 17.15 5.86
C ARG A 522 32.87 15.72 5.38
N GLY A 523 34.12 15.36 5.14
CA GLY A 523 34.51 14.03 4.69
C GLY A 523 34.13 12.94 5.70
N ILE A 524 34.43 13.16 6.98
CA ILE A 524 34.06 12.21 8.05
C ILE A 524 32.53 12.09 8.15
N PHE A 525 31.79 13.21 8.10
CA PHE A 525 30.32 13.18 8.14
C PHE A 525 29.75 12.35 6.97
N ALA A 526 30.28 12.56 5.76
CA ALA A 526 29.86 11.81 4.57
C ALA A 526 30.17 10.31 4.69
N VAL A 527 31.36 9.95 5.18
CA VAL A 527 31.75 8.54 5.41
C VAL A 527 30.87 7.89 6.47
N VAL A 528 30.54 8.60 7.56
CA VAL A 528 29.64 8.10 8.61
C VAL A 528 28.23 7.87 8.05
N LEU A 529 27.70 8.82 7.27
CA LEU A 529 26.37 8.69 6.67
C LEU A 529 26.32 7.55 5.64
N ALA A 530 27.35 7.43 4.78
CA ALA A 530 27.46 6.35 3.81
C ALA A 530 27.66 4.99 4.49
N GLY A 531 28.52 4.93 5.51
CA GLY A 531 28.74 3.73 6.32
C GLY A 531 27.44 3.28 6.99
N PHE A 532 26.69 4.20 7.61
CA PHE A 532 25.36 3.92 8.16
C PHE A 532 24.42 3.34 7.10
N TRP A 533 24.40 3.93 5.90
CA TRP A 533 23.55 3.44 4.81
C TRP A 533 23.90 2.01 4.40
N LEU A 534 25.19 1.71 4.26
CA LEU A 534 25.73 0.41 3.85
C LEU A 534 25.66 -0.68 4.93
N LEU A 535 25.43 -0.34 6.21
CA LEU A 535 25.26 -1.35 7.26
C LEU A 535 24.15 -2.36 6.90
N PRO A 536 24.27 -3.65 7.28
CA PRO A 536 23.19 -4.60 7.10
C PRO A 536 21.88 -4.11 7.74
N ALA A 537 20.75 -4.45 7.12
CA ALA A 537 19.40 -4.07 7.55
C ALA A 537 18.92 -4.79 8.83
N HIS A 538 19.80 -4.88 9.83
CA HIS A 538 19.52 -5.45 11.14
C HIS A 538 19.04 -4.36 12.10
N PRO A 539 17.97 -4.57 12.90
CA PRO A 539 17.39 -3.53 13.76
C PRO A 539 18.40 -2.89 14.73
N VAL A 540 19.21 -3.73 15.39
CA VAL A 540 20.19 -3.27 16.39
C VAL A 540 21.35 -2.51 15.73
N LEU A 541 21.87 -3.01 14.60
CA LEU A 541 22.97 -2.36 13.90
C LEU A 541 22.52 -1.03 13.28
N SER A 542 21.30 -0.98 12.78
CA SER A 542 20.69 0.25 12.27
C SER A 542 20.47 1.27 13.40
N ALA A 543 20.04 0.84 14.58
CA ALA A 543 19.91 1.72 15.75
C ALA A 543 21.26 2.28 16.22
N ILE A 544 22.28 1.43 16.31
CA ILE A 544 23.64 1.85 16.69
C ILE A 544 24.22 2.81 15.64
N GLY A 545 24.12 2.46 14.35
CA GLY A 545 24.60 3.30 13.28
C GLY A 545 23.88 4.65 13.22
N TYR A 546 22.57 4.67 13.45
CA TYR A 546 21.79 5.91 13.52
C TYR A 546 22.17 6.77 14.73
N ALA A 547 22.46 6.16 15.89
CA ALA A 547 22.98 6.89 17.05
C ALA A 547 24.32 7.56 16.73
N VAL A 548 25.21 6.90 15.98
CA VAL A 548 26.46 7.51 15.49
C VAL A 548 26.16 8.67 14.55
N VAL A 549 25.26 8.51 13.57
CA VAL A 549 24.85 9.63 12.69
C VAL A 549 24.33 10.80 13.52
N TRP A 550 23.48 10.54 14.51
CA TRP A 550 22.91 11.56 15.40
C TRP A 550 23.99 12.36 16.15
N LEU A 551 25.05 11.69 16.62
CA LEU A 551 26.20 12.32 17.27
C LEU A 551 26.93 13.31 16.34
N PHE A 552 27.05 12.98 15.06
CA PHE A 552 27.62 13.88 14.05
C PHE A 552 26.65 15.00 13.64
N VAL A 553 25.34 14.73 13.61
CA VAL A 553 24.30 15.76 13.43
C VAL A 553 24.36 16.76 14.59
N TRP A 554 24.56 16.30 15.82
CA TRP A 554 24.73 17.18 16.98
C TRP A 554 25.89 18.17 16.79
N ALA A 555 27.02 17.70 16.29
CA ALA A 555 28.22 18.52 16.12
C ALA A 555 28.14 19.48 14.93
N ARG A 556 27.51 19.05 13.83
CA ARG A 556 27.41 19.79 12.57
C ARG A 556 26.00 19.69 11.97
N PRO A 557 25.00 20.32 12.60
CA PRO A 557 23.63 20.21 12.11
C PRO A 557 23.44 20.96 10.78
N ASP A 558 24.32 21.91 10.46
CA ASP A 558 24.44 22.54 9.15
C ASP A 558 24.81 21.54 8.03
N LEU A 559 25.66 20.55 8.32
CA LEU A 559 25.97 19.47 7.37
C LEU A 559 24.81 18.50 7.19
N ALA A 560 24.06 18.23 8.25
CA ALA A 560 22.88 17.39 8.19
C ALA A 560 21.73 18.04 7.39
N LEU A 561 21.52 19.36 7.52
CA LEU A 561 20.59 20.11 6.67
C LEU A 561 20.97 20.01 5.19
N ALA A 562 22.26 20.20 4.88
CA ALA A 562 22.77 20.04 3.52
C ALA A 562 22.60 18.59 3.01
N ALA A 563 22.94 17.59 3.83
CA ALA A 563 22.79 16.18 3.49
C ALA A 563 21.32 15.79 3.25
N THR A 564 20.38 16.41 3.96
CA THR A 564 18.94 16.21 3.72
C THR A 564 18.57 16.62 2.30
N LEU A 565 18.97 17.83 1.85
CA LEU A 565 18.74 18.30 0.47
C LEU A 565 19.46 17.46 -0.58
N LEU A 566 20.71 17.05 -0.31
CA LEU A 566 21.50 16.21 -1.21
C LEU A 566 20.84 14.85 -1.47
N THR A 567 20.19 14.29 -0.44
CA THR A 567 19.63 12.93 -0.47
C THR A 567 18.14 12.89 -0.80
N LEU A 568 17.48 14.03 -1.00
CA LEU A 568 16.05 14.10 -1.35
C LEU A 568 15.66 13.18 -2.51
N PRO A 569 16.40 13.11 -3.64
CA PRO A 569 16.00 12.26 -4.77
C PRO A 569 15.94 10.77 -4.46
N PHE A 570 16.54 10.35 -3.36
CA PHE A 570 16.66 8.96 -2.95
C PHE A 570 15.62 8.60 -1.87
N PHE A 571 14.58 9.42 -1.68
CA PHE A 571 13.56 9.19 -0.66
C PHE A 571 12.81 7.86 -0.82
N LEU A 572 12.74 7.31 -2.03
CA LEU A 572 12.15 6.00 -2.32
C LEU A 572 12.97 4.83 -1.75
N TRP A 573 14.23 5.06 -1.40
CA TRP A 573 15.10 4.06 -0.81
C TRP A 573 15.12 4.27 0.71
N GLY A 574 14.59 3.29 1.44
CA GLY A 574 14.47 3.34 2.90
C GLY A 574 15.44 2.40 3.61
N LYS A 575 16.01 2.85 4.73
CA LYS A 575 16.74 2.02 5.69
C LYS A 575 15.75 1.27 6.57
N ALA A 576 15.89 -0.04 6.66
CA ALA A 576 15.02 -0.86 7.50
C ALA A 576 15.48 -0.90 8.97
N PHE A 577 14.53 -0.74 9.88
CA PHE A 577 14.65 -0.98 11.32
C PHE A 577 13.67 -2.08 11.70
N GLY A 578 13.99 -3.32 11.32
CA GLY A 578 13.05 -4.44 11.40
C GLY A 578 11.95 -4.29 10.34
N LEU A 579 10.69 -4.20 10.77
CA LEU A 579 9.54 -4.06 9.88
C LEU A 579 9.31 -2.61 9.40
N LEU A 580 9.96 -1.64 10.04
CA LEU A 580 9.84 -0.23 9.68
C LEU A 580 10.91 0.16 8.65
N ARG A 581 10.57 1.07 7.74
CA ARG A 581 11.52 1.65 6.76
C ARG A 581 11.44 3.17 6.81
N PHE A 582 12.60 3.82 6.81
CA PHE A 582 12.73 5.27 6.87
C PHE A 582 13.66 5.75 5.77
N SER A 583 13.30 6.82 5.08
CA SER A 583 14.18 7.42 4.07
C SER A 583 15.38 8.14 4.72
N ILE A 584 16.47 8.37 3.98
CA ILE A 584 17.60 9.15 4.50
C ILE A 584 17.16 10.58 4.89
N PRO A 585 16.40 11.32 4.06
CA PRO A 585 15.90 12.64 4.44
C PRO A 585 15.05 12.63 5.71
N GLU A 586 14.20 11.61 5.88
CA GLU A 586 13.37 11.43 7.08
C GLU A 586 14.25 11.24 8.33
N LEU A 587 15.20 10.31 8.28
CA LEU A 587 16.12 10.04 9.39
C LEU A 587 16.95 11.27 9.79
N LEU A 588 17.45 12.02 8.80
CA LEU A 588 18.21 13.25 9.04
C LEU A 588 17.32 14.36 9.61
N THR A 589 16.09 14.50 9.13
CA THR A 589 15.14 15.50 9.65
C THR A 589 14.77 15.21 11.10
N VAL A 590 14.50 13.96 11.45
CA VAL A 590 14.23 13.54 12.85
C VAL A 590 15.44 13.80 13.75
N ALA A 591 16.66 13.49 13.27
CA ALA A 591 17.89 13.79 14.01
C ALA A 591 18.08 15.29 14.20
N LEU A 592 17.84 16.09 13.17
CA LEU A 592 17.93 17.56 13.23
C LEU A 592 16.93 18.17 14.20
N VAL A 593 15.66 17.75 14.16
CA VAL A 593 14.62 18.25 15.08
C VAL A 593 15.01 17.93 16.52
N SER A 594 15.43 16.69 16.81
CA SER A 594 15.84 16.30 18.17
C SER A 594 17.06 17.09 18.64
N VAL A 595 18.11 17.20 17.83
CA VAL A 595 19.31 18.00 18.13
C VAL A 595 18.96 19.46 18.38
N TRP A 596 18.16 20.08 17.51
CA TRP A 596 17.77 21.48 17.64
C TRP A 596 16.95 21.75 18.91
N VAL A 597 15.99 20.87 19.23
CA VAL A 597 15.20 20.97 20.47
C VAL A 597 16.12 20.90 21.69
N LEU A 598 17.00 19.90 21.76
CA LEU A 598 17.90 19.70 22.89
C LEU A 598 18.91 20.84 23.04
N GLN A 599 19.50 21.33 21.95
CA GLN A 599 20.41 22.47 21.98
C GLN A 599 19.70 23.75 22.44
N THR A 600 18.45 23.95 22.00
CA THR A 600 17.63 25.09 22.41
C THR A 600 17.29 25.02 23.89
N VAL A 601 16.80 23.86 24.36
CA VAL A 601 16.49 23.61 25.78
C VAL A 601 17.73 23.79 26.63
N ARG A 602 18.87 23.22 26.25
CA ARG A 602 20.15 23.37 26.96
C ARG A 602 20.56 24.84 27.07
N ARG A 603 20.44 25.61 26.00
CA ARG A 603 20.79 27.04 26.00
C ARG A 603 19.89 27.85 26.92
N LEU A 604 18.60 27.53 26.99
CA LEU A 604 17.63 28.24 27.84
C LEU A 604 17.77 27.84 29.31
N ALA A 605 17.92 26.54 29.58
CA ALA A 605 18.21 26.02 30.92
C ALA A 605 19.50 26.63 31.49
N ALA A 606 20.56 26.73 30.69
CA ALA A 606 21.82 27.38 31.10
C ALA A 606 21.67 28.88 31.39
N LYS A 607 20.62 29.53 30.87
CA LYS A 607 20.29 30.94 31.15
C LYS A 607 19.33 31.11 32.34
N GLY A 608 18.89 30.02 32.97
CA GLY A 608 17.90 30.06 34.05
C GLY A 608 16.49 30.44 33.58
N GLU A 609 16.18 30.29 32.29
CA GLU A 609 14.87 30.65 31.73
C GLU A 609 13.81 29.59 32.08
N PRO A 610 12.60 29.98 32.51
CA PRO A 610 11.56 29.06 32.96
C PRO A 610 10.95 28.27 31.78
N TRP A 611 10.44 27.06 32.02
CA TRP A 611 10.09 26.10 30.96
C TRP A 611 9.04 26.61 29.96
N GLU A 612 8.17 27.53 30.36
CA GLU A 612 7.14 28.16 29.50
C GLU A 612 7.78 28.93 28.35
N THR A 613 8.96 29.51 28.57
CA THR A 613 9.75 30.21 27.54
C THR A 613 10.34 29.27 26.50
N TRP A 614 10.53 27.99 26.83
CA TRP A 614 11.17 27.02 25.94
C TRP A 614 10.27 26.72 24.75
N LEU A 615 8.98 26.51 24.98
CA LEU A 615 8.00 26.26 23.93
C LEU A 615 7.82 27.48 23.02
N ALA A 616 7.82 28.69 23.59
CA ALA A 616 7.80 29.92 22.80
C ALA A 616 9.07 30.08 21.95
N ALA A 617 10.25 29.75 22.49
CA ALA A 617 11.50 29.79 21.74
C ALA A 617 11.54 28.76 20.59
N LEU A 618 10.94 27.59 20.80
CA LEU A 618 10.84 26.56 19.77
C LEU A 618 9.84 26.96 18.69
N PHE A 619 8.57 27.22 19.02
CA PHE A 619 7.49 27.19 18.04
C PHE A 619 6.82 28.53 17.73
N ARG A 620 7.23 29.65 18.34
CA ARG A 620 6.58 30.94 18.09
C ARG A 620 6.80 31.45 16.65
N PRO A 621 5.73 31.62 15.85
CA PRO A 621 5.83 32.19 14.50
C PRO A 621 6.34 33.64 14.55
N ARG A 622 7.26 33.99 13.65
CA ARG A 622 7.80 35.36 13.53
C ARG A 622 6.97 36.22 12.60
N ASP A 623 6.36 35.61 11.59
CA ASP A 623 5.74 36.33 10.50
C ASP A 623 4.62 35.52 9.82
N ALA A 624 4.04 36.09 8.75
CA ALA A 624 2.94 35.48 8.02
C ALA A 624 3.30 34.17 7.30
N LEU A 625 4.58 33.90 7.01
CA LEU A 625 4.99 32.68 6.32
C LEU A 625 5.08 31.52 7.32
N ASP A 626 5.65 31.80 8.50
CA ASP A 626 5.67 30.85 9.62
C ASP A 626 4.24 30.42 10.01
N TRP A 627 3.29 31.37 10.04
CA TRP A 627 1.88 31.05 10.28
C TRP A 627 1.27 30.20 9.16
N ALA A 628 1.55 30.51 7.90
CA ALA A 628 1.01 29.73 6.78
C ALA A 628 1.48 28.26 6.82
N VAL A 629 2.76 28.02 7.14
CA VAL A 629 3.32 26.66 7.28
C VAL A 629 2.74 25.94 8.51
N LEU A 630 2.58 26.63 9.64
CA LEU A 630 1.99 26.04 10.85
C LEU A 630 0.54 25.63 10.62
N VAL A 631 -0.28 26.50 10.02
CA VAL A 631 -1.69 26.21 9.73
C VAL A 631 -1.81 25.11 8.66
N PHE A 632 -0.89 25.07 7.69
CA PHE A 632 -0.79 23.95 6.75
C PHE A 632 -0.53 22.61 7.45
N ALA A 633 0.45 22.56 8.37
CA ALA A 633 0.70 21.34 9.16
C ALA A 633 -0.53 20.94 10.00
N LEU A 634 -1.25 21.92 10.56
CA LEU A 634 -2.47 21.68 11.31
C LEU A 634 -3.56 21.04 10.43
N PHE A 635 -3.89 21.66 9.29
CA PHE A 635 -4.93 21.14 8.39
C PHE A 635 -4.54 19.82 7.73
N GLY A 636 -3.26 19.62 7.41
CA GLY A 636 -2.76 18.32 6.97
C GLY A 636 -3.00 17.23 8.03
N THR A 637 -2.82 17.54 9.32
CA THR A 637 -3.13 16.59 10.40
C THR A 637 -4.64 16.33 10.53
N LEU A 638 -5.46 17.38 10.45
CA LEU A 638 -6.92 17.24 10.49
C LEU A 638 -7.44 16.38 9.33
N SER A 639 -6.82 16.50 8.15
CA SER A 639 -7.25 15.76 6.97
C SER A 639 -7.11 14.23 7.07
N VAL A 640 -6.26 13.73 7.97
CA VAL A 640 -6.13 12.29 8.24
C VAL A 640 -7.39 11.74 8.90
N ALA A 641 -8.11 12.56 9.69
CA ALA A 641 -9.27 12.11 10.46
C ALA A 641 -10.45 11.70 9.57
N TRP A 642 -10.60 12.31 8.39
CA TRP A 642 -11.69 12.03 7.44
C TRP A 642 -11.23 11.32 6.16
N ALA A 643 -9.96 10.90 6.08
CA ALA A 643 -9.45 10.12 4.97
C ALA A 643 -10.06 8.71 4.94
N GLN A 644 -10.44 8.22 3.76
CA GLN A 644 -11.00 6.87 3.60
C GLN A 644 -9.96 5.78 3.87
N ASN A 645 -8.72 5.98 3.41
CA ASN A 645 -7.56 5.16 3.71
C ASN A 645 -6.64 5.95 4.67
N LYS A 646 -6.79 5.70 5.97
CA LYS A 646 -6.00 6.37 7.01
C LYS A 646 -4.54 5.95 7.00
N GLY A 647 -4.24 4.73 6.54
CA GLY A 647 -2.86 4.24 6.42
C GLY A 647 -2.04 5.04 5.40
N ALA A 648 -2.62 5.26 4.22
CA ALA A 648 -2.05 6.10 3.17
C ALA A 648 -1.94 7.56 3.65
N ALA A 649 -3.04 8.11 4.19
CA ALA A 649 -3.07 9.49 4.69
C ALA A 649 -2.06 9.76 5.81
N THR A 650 -1.87 8.82 6.75
CA THR A 650 -0.89 8.95 7.84
C THR A 650 0.54 8.94 7.30
N ASN A 651 0.82 8.14 6.27
CA ASN A 651 2.13 8.11 5.66
C ASN A 651 2.45 9.44 4.96
N GLU A 652 1.55 9.94 4.12
CA GLU A 652 1.73 11.24 3.43
C GLU A 652 1.76 12.40 4.43
N TRP A 653 0.89 12.40 5.45
CA TRP A 653 0.95 13.37 6.54
C TRP A 653 2.34 13.46 7.17
N ARG A 654 2.94 12.33 7.53
CA ARG A 654 4.28 12.30 8.13
C ARG A 654 5.33 12.85 7.18
N VAL A 655 5.42 12.29 5.96
CA VAL A 655 6.58 12.48 5.06
C VAL A 655 6.46 13.68 4.10
N VAL A 656 5.24 14.20 3.86
CA VAL A 656 4.95 15.28 2.90
C VAL A 656 4.40 16.54 3.59
N VAL A 657 3.85 16.42 4.80
CA VAL A 657 3.36 17.57 5.58
C VAL A 657 4.30 17.89 6.74
N ILE A 658 4.45 16.98 7.70
CA ILE A 658 5.14 17.26 8.96
C ILE A 658 6.65 17.41 8.78
N GLU A 659 7.30 16.46 8.10
CA GLU A 659 8.76 16.48 7.90
C GLU A 659 9.24 17.70 7.08
N PRO A 660 8.66 18.03 5.91
CA PRO A 660 9.02 19.24 5.18
C PRO A 660 8.76 20.52 5.97
N ALA A 661 7.65 20.59 6.72
CA ALA A 661 7.36 21.75 7.58
C ALA A 661 8.37 21.89 8.73
N ALA A 662 8.81 20.77 9.31
CA ALA A 662 9.89 20.76 10.30
C ALA A 662 11.22 21.20 9.67
N PHE A 663 11.51 20.78 8.43
CA PHE A 663 12.69 21.24 7.70
C PHE A 663 12.66 22.75 7.42
N TYR A 664 11.52 23.31 6.99
CA TYR A 664 11.31 24.76 6.90
C TYR A 664 11.66 25.45 8.22
N TRP A 665 11.15 24.90 9.32
CA TRP A 665 11.33 25.47 10.65
C TRP A 665 12.79 25.46 11.09
N LEU A 666 13.50 24.35 10.86
CA LEU A 666 14.92 24.23 11.17
C LEU A 666 15.77 25.28 10.44
N VAL A 667 15.57 25.44 9.12
CA VAL A 667 16.29 26.44 8.31
C VAL A 667 16.05 27.87 8.82
N ARG A 668 14.83 28.18 9.27
CA ARG A 668 14.44 29.49 9.81
C ARG A 668 15.00 29.76 11.21
N ARG A 669 15.14 28.74 12.05
CA ARG A 669 15.40 28.90 13.51
C ARG A 669 16.83 28.64 13.93
N MET A 670 17.61 27.91 13.15
CA MET A 670 18.98 27.55 13.50
C MET A 670 20.00 28.69 13.35
N GLY A 671 19.59 29.84 12.80
CA GLY A 671 20.45 31.02 12.71
C GLY A 671 21.60 30.88 11.72
N LEU A 672 21.40 30.10 10.65
CA LEU A 672 22.43 29.70 9.69
C LEU A 672 23.26 30.87 9.17
N SER A 673 24.58 30.71 9.13
CA SER A 673 25.50 31.65 8.51
C SER A 673 25.31 31.70 6.99
N ARG A 674 25.92 32.68 6.33
CA ARG A 674 25.88 32.76 4.87
C ARG A 674 26.54 31.54 4.22
N GLU A 675 27.66 31.08 4.75
CA GLU A 675 28.39 29.93 4.23
C GLU A 675 27.59 28.64 4.38
N GLU A 676 26.90 28.48 5.51
CA GLU A 676 26.02 27.35 5.76
C GLU A 676 24.84 27.35 4.78
N MET A 677 24.21 28.50 4.56
CA MET A 677 23.15 28.64 3.56
C MET A 677 23.65 28.36 2.13
N ALA A 678 24.87 28.79 1.81
CA ALA A 678 25.53 28.49 0.54
C ALA A 678 25.79 26.99 0.37
N ARG A 679 26.09 26.27 1.46
CA ARG A 679 26.24 24.82 1.44
C ARG A 679 24.91 24.09 1.19
N LEU A 680 23.79 24.60 1.72
CA LEU A 680 22.46 24.06 1.43
C LEU A 680 22.14 24.20 -0.08
N ALA A 681 22.42 25.38 -0.66
CA ALA A 681 22.24 25.59 -2.09
C ALA A 681 23.14 24.66 -2.93
N ASP A 682 24.41 24.48 -2.54
CA ASP A 682 25.32 23.54 -3.22
C ASP A 682 24.81 22.11 -3.15
N ALA A 683 24.34 21.68 -1.98
CA ALA A 683 23.85 20.32 -1.78
C ALA A 683 22.61 20.03 -2.62
N PHE A 684 21.69 20.99 -2.76
CA PHE A 684 20.54 20.87 -3.65
C PHE A 684 20.96 20.71 -5.12
N VAL A 685 21.90 21.54 -5.60
CA VAL A 685 22.42 21.45 -6.97
C VAL A 685 23.19 20.14 -7.19
N LEU A 686 24.03 19.73 -6.25
CA LEU A 686 24.78 18.48 -6.31
C LEU A 686 23.85 17.26 -6.33
N GLY A 687 22.76 17.25 -5.56
CA GLY A 687 21.73 16.21 -5.63
C GLY A 687 21.14 16.10 -7.03
N GLY A 688 20.83 17.23 -7.67
CA GLY A 688 20.44 17.28 -9.09
C GLY A 688 21.48 16.71 -10.04
N VAL A 689 22.75 17.09 -9.86
CA VAL A 689 23.84 16.60 -10.72
C VAL A 689 24.01 15.09 -10.57
N PHE A 690 23.99 14.53 -9.35
CA PHE A 690 24.10 13.08 -9.13
C PHE A 690 22.97 12.31 -9.84
N VAL A 691 21.74 12.78 -9.69
CA VAL A 691 20.57 12.18 -10.35
C VAL A 691 20.65 12.29 -11.86
N ALA A 692 21.08 13.44 -12.38
CA ALA A 692 21.25 13.66 -13.81
C ALA A 692 22.33 12.73 -14.39
N LEU A 693 23.49 12.62 -13.73
CA LEU A 693 24.55 11.70 -14.14
C LEU A 693 24.08 10.24 -14.10
N TYR A 694 23.32 9.85 -13.07
CA TYR A 694 22.74 8.52 -12.99
C TYR A 694 21.74 8.25 -14.13
N ALA A 695 20.90 9.23 -14.49
CA ALA A 695 19.98 9.12 -15.62
C ALA A 695 20.70 9.04 -16.98
N LEU A 696 21.82 9.77 -17.15
CA LEU A 696 22.66 9.68 -18.35
C LEU A 696 23.38 8.33 -18.45
N TRP A 697 23.84 7.80 -17.31
CA TRP A 697 24.39 6.45 -17.24
C TRP A 697 23.34 5.40 -17.60
N GLN A 698 22.09 5.50 -17.10
CA GLN A 698 20.98 4.63 -17.51
C GLN A 698 20.75 4.66 -19.02
N ALA A 699 20.75 5.86 -19.63
CA ALA A 699 20.60 6.01 -21.08
C ALA A 699 21.71 5.27 -21.85
N ALA A 700 22.96 5.35 -21.38
CA ALA A 700 24.09 4.67 -21.99
C ALA A 700 24.00 3.14 -21.90
N GLN A 701 23.35 2.62 -20.85
CA GLN A 701 23.13 1.19 -20.65
C GLN A 701 21.90 0.64 -21.40
N GLY A 702 21.10 1.50 -22.04
CA GLY A 702 19.84 1.11 -22.68
C GLY A 702 18.69 0.82 -21.70
N ASP A 703 18.85 1.13 -20.40
CA ASP A 703 17.77 1.04 -19.39
C ASP A 703 16.87 2.28 -19.48
N VAL A 704 15.97 2.25 -20.47
CA VAL A 704 15.09 3.38 -20.82
C VAL A 704 13.65 2.94 -20.97
N VAL A 705 12.73 3.87 -20.79
CA VAL A 705 11.30 3.65 -21.01
C VAL A 705 10.93 4.12 -22.41
N ALA A 706 10.47 3.21 -23.27
CA ALA A 706 9.94 3.57 -24.58
C ALA A 706 8.52 4.14 -24.46
N ALA A 707 8.28 5.32 -25.03
CA ALA A 707 6.93 5.90 -25.10
C ALA A 707 6.79 6.79 -26.34
N GLU A 708 5.70 6.63 -27.11
CA GLU A 708 5.35 7.48 -28.25
C GLU A 708 6.51 7.70 -29.26
N GLY A 709 7.31 6.65 -29.49
CA GLY A 709 8.42 6.66 -30.45
C GLY A 709 9.74 7.24 -29.92
N VAL A 710 9.86 7.53 -28.62
CA VAL A 710 11.09 8.02 -28.00
C VAL A 710 11.52 7.22 -26.78
N TRP A 711 12.82 7.23 -26.50
CA TRP A 711 13.46 6.53 -25.39
C TRP A 711 13.67 7.53 -24.24
N ARG A 712 13.14 7.23 -23.05
CA ARG A 712 13.03 8.20 -21.95
C ARG A 712 13.79 7.73 -20.72
N VAL A 713 14.56 8.64 -20.13
CA VAL A 713 15.29 8.37 -18.87
C VAL A 713 14.42 8.66 -17.64
N ARG A 714 14.59 7.88 -16.57
CA ARG A 714 13.82 8.01 -15.32
C ARG A 714 14.67 8.20 -14.06
N GLY A 715 15.98 7.95 -14.13
CA GLY A 715 16.88 8.09 -12.98
C GLY A 715 16.43 7.19 -11.83
N PRO A 716 16.48 7.65 -10.56
CA PRO A 716 16.06 6.84 -9.41
C PRO A 716 14.52 6.76 -9.25
N TYR A 717 13.75 7.42 -10.13
CA TYR A 717 12.29 7.51 -10.01
C TYR A 717 11.57 6.44 -10.81
N GLY A 718 10.30 6.19 -10.44
CA GLY A 718 9.42 5.27 -11.16
C GLY A 718 9.01 5.75 -12.55
N SER A 719 9.07 7.06 -12.84
CA SER A 719 8.67 7.62 -14.13
C SER A 719 9.60 8.76 -14.59
N PRO A 720 9.77 8.95 -15.93
CA PRO A 720 10.49 10.11 -16.46
C PRO A 720 9.87 11.47 -16.09
N ASN A 721 8.56 11.50 -15.83
CA ASN A 721 7.88 12.73 -15.41
C ASN A 721 8.33 13.14 -14.01
N ASN A 722 8.41 12.20 -13.07
CA ASN A 722 8.88 12.47 -11.70
C ASN A 722 10.31 13.00 -11.69
N LEU A 723 11.19 12.40 -12.50
CA LEU A 723 12.54 12.91 -12.70
C LEU A 723 12.54 14.36 -13.21
N SER A 724 11.68 14.66 -14.19
CA SER A 724 11.58 16.00 -14.77
C SER A 724 11.05 17.06 -13.79
N LEU A 725 10.17 16.65 -12.86
CA LEU A 725 9.69 17.52 -11.79
C LEU A 725 10.85 17.95 -10.89
N TYR A 726 11.68 17.01 -10.46
CA TYR A 726 12.85 17.34 -9.64
C TYR A 726 13.89 18.18 -10.42
N LEU A 727 14.31 17.71 -11.59
CA LEU A 727 15.36 18.37 -12.38
C LEU A 727 14.96 19.76 -12.89
N GLY A 728 13.68 19.97 -13.27
CA GLY A 728 13.18 21.28 -13.71
C GLY A 728 13.38 22.36 -12.64
N ARG A 729 13.10 22.03 -11.38
CA ARG A 729 13.29 22.91 -10.22
C ARG A 729 14.76 23.22 -9.98
N VAL A 730 15.64 22.23 -10.07
CA VAL A 730 17.09 22.44 -9.92
C VAL A 730 17.62 23.34 -11.05
N VAL A 731 17.24 23.08 -12.30
CA VAL A 731 17.63 23.89 -13.46
C VAL A 731 17.15 25.34 -13.30
N ALA A 732 15.88 25.55 -12.95
CA ALA A 732 15.32 26.87 -12.71
C ALA A 732 16.03 27.62 -11.58
N PHE A 733 16.33 26.93 -10.47
CA PHE A 733 17.12 27.48 -9.36
C PHE A 733 18.51 27.94 -9.81
N VAL A 734 19.25 27.07 -10.52
CA VAL A 734 20.59 27.36 -11.05
C VAL A 734 20.56 28.55 -12.00
N LEU A 735 19.58 28.60 -12.92
CA LEU A 735 19.40 29.73 -13.82
C LEU A 735 19.23 31.04 -13.05
N GLY A 736 18.38 31.07 -12.02
CA GLY A 736 18.18 32.24 -11.15
C GLY A 736 19.46 32.66 -10.41
N MET A 737 20.25 31.69 -9.92
CA MET A 737 21.56 31.96 -9.28
C MET A 737 22.57 32.62 -10.22
N LEU A 738 22.49 32.33 -11.53
CA LEU A 738 23.40 32.82 -12.57
C LEU A 738 23.01 34.20 -13.15
N VAL A 739 21.80 34.68 -12.91
CA VAL A 739 21.33 35.98 -13.43
C VAL A 739 22.04 37.15 -12.76
N VAL A 740 22.39 37.02 -11.48
CA VAL A 740 23.01 38.10 -10.71
C VAL A 740 24.43 38.38 -11.21
N ASP A 741 24.77 39.66 -11.32
CA ASP A 741 26.11 40.08 -11.70
C ASP A 741 27.04 40.23 -10.50
N TYR A 742 27.98 39.29 -10.37
CA TYR A 742 28.97 39.24 -9.31
C TYR A 742 30.20 40.14 -9.57
N HIS A 743 30.20 40.96 -10.64
CA HIS A 743 31.34 41.82 -11.00
C HIS A 743 31.33 43.22 -10.34
N ARG A 744 30.29 43.58 -9.57
CA ARG A 744 30.33 44.81 -8.75
C ARG A 744 31.31 44.64 -7.59
N ARG A 745 32.31 45.52 -7.52
CA ARG A 745 33.45 45.52 -6.59
C ARG A 745 33.00 45.55 -5.12
N THR A 746 33.08 44.40 -4.46
CA THR A 746 33.18 44.24 -2.99
C THR A 746 34.04 43.00 -2.70
N ASP A 747 34.78 42.98 -1.60
CA ASP A 747 35.70 41.89 -1.19
C ASP A 747 35.06 40.50 -1.07
N GLU A 748 33.72 40.40 -1.10
CA GLU A 748 32.94 39.14 -1.13
C GLU A 748 33.12 38.31 -2.44
N ALA A 749 33.84 38.81 -3.45
CA ALA A 749 33.75 38.34 -4.83
C ALA A 749 34.52 37.05 -5.18
N GLY A 750 35.47 36.56 -4.37
CA GLY A 750 36.33 35.41 -4.75
C GLY A 750 35.60 34.06 -4.83
N LEU A 751 35.12 33.57 -3.68
CA LEU A 751 34.44 32.26 -3.55
C LEU A 751 33.09 32.20 -4.28
N LEU A 752 32.36 33.32 -4.33
CA LEU A 752 31.09 33.42 -5.07
C LEU A 752 31.28 33.39 -6.59
N ARG A 753 32.40 33.94 -7.11
CA ARG A 753 32.75 33.83 -8.54
C ARG A 753 33.08 32.40 -8.94
N ALA A 754 33.76 31.63 -8.08
CA ALA A 754 34.05 30.22 -8.35
C ALA A 754 32.76 29.37 -8.42
N ARG A 755 31.82 29.58 -7.48
CA ARG A 755 30.50 28.89 -7.44
C ARG A 755 29.69 29.10 -8.72
N ARG A 756 29.74 30.30 -9.29
CA ARG A 756 29.06 30.61 -10.57
C ARG A 756 29.50 29.68 -11.69
N TRP A 757 30.79 29.40 -11.82
CA TRP A 757 31.30 28.50 -12.85
C TRP A 757 30.86 27.06 -12.63
N TRP A 758 30.88 26.59 -11.38
CA TRP A 758 30.37 25.25 -11.02
C TRP A 758 28.88 25.10 -11.33
N TYR A 759 28.07 26.12 -11.05
CA TYR A 759 26.64 26.12 -11.37
C TYR A 759 26.38 26.17 -12.88
N ALA A 760 27.16 26.95 -13.62
CA ALA A 760 27.09 26.95 -15.08
C ALA A 760 27.48 25.59 -15.67
N LEU A 761 28.53 24.94 -15.14
CA LEU A 761 28.93 23.60 -15.55
C LEU A 761 27.87 22.54 -15.20
N ALA A 762 27.23 22.66 -14.03
CA ALA A 762 26.15 21.76 -13.61
C ALA A 762 24.95 21.76 -14.57
N LEU A 763 24.69 22.87 -15.29
CA LEU A 763 23.62 22.93 -16.28
C LEU A 763 23.79 21.93 -17.43
N VAL A 764 25.02 21.48 -17.72
CA VAL A 764 25.28 20.52 -18.80
C VAL A 764 24.61 19.16 -18.50
N PRO A 765 25.01 18.41 -17.45
CA PRO A 765 24.33 17.15 -17.15
C PRO A 765 22.86 17.36 -16.78
N LEU A 766 22.51 18.42 -16.03
CA LEU A 766 21.13 18.70 -15.64
C LEU A 766 20.22 18.93 -16.85
N GLY A 767 20.63 19.79 -17.78
CA GLY A 767 19.87 20.12 -18.99
C GLY A 767 19.74 18.93 -19.92
N THR A 768 20.82 18.17 -20.13
CA THR A 768 20.79 16.96 -20.97
C THR A 768 19.88 15.89 -20.38
N ALA A 769 19.99 15.59 -19.09
CA ALA A 769 19.11 14.61 -18.45
C ALA A 769 17.65 15.06 -18.45
N LEU A 770 17.38 16.35 -18.17
CA LEU A 770 16.03 16.92 -18.24
C LEU A 770 15.46 16.82 -19.66
N PHE A 771 16.27 17.08 -20.68
CA PHE A 771 15.89 16.89 -22.07
C PHE A 771 15.50 15.43 -22.33
N LEU A 772 16.34 14.47 -21.99
CA LEU A 772 16.07 13.04 -22.21
C LEU A 772 14.88 12.46 -21.42
N THR A 773 14.25 13.22 -20.51
CA THR A 773 12.97 12.81 -19.89
C THR A 773 11.80 12.83 -20.88
N PHE A 774 11.88 13.62 -21.97
CA PHE A 774 10.79 13.92 -22.89
C PHE A 774 9.47 14.30 -22.17
N SER A 775 9.61 15.02 -21.05
CA SER A 775 8.47 15.52 -20.26
C SER A 775 7.97 16.84 -20.83
N ARG A 776 6.73 16.82 -21.35
CA ARG A 776 6.07 18.01 -21.91
C ARG A 776 5.93 19.12 -20.87
N GLY A 777 5.70 18.77 -19.60
CA GLY A 777 5.55 19.75 -18.52
C GLY A 777 6.83 20.53 -18.23
N ALA A 778 7.99 19.86 -18.26
CA ALA A 778 9.27 20.54 -18.11
C ALA A 778 9.62 21.40 -19.33
N TRP A 779 9.41 20.87 -20.54
CA TRP A 779 9.83 21.51 -21.79
C TRP A 779 8.97 22.69 -22.21
N LEU A 780 7.65 22.61 -21.98
CA LEU A 780 6.69 23.57 -22.52
C LEU A 780 6.15 24.54 -21.46
N LEU A 781 6.21 24.18 -20.17
CA LEU A 781 5.65 25.00 -19.10
C LEU A 781 6.70 25.40 -18.08
N GLY A 782 7.27 24.46 -17.32
CA GLY A 782 8.12 24.74 -16.15
C GLY A 782 9.33 25.64 -16.44
N VAL A 783 10.33 25.11 -17.16
CA VAL A 783 11.57 25.84 -17.44
C VAL A 783 11.35 27.07 -18.31
N PRO A 784 10.50 27.03 -19.38
CA PRO A 784 10.17 28.24 -20.14
C PRO A 784 9.53 29.34 -19.30
N ALA A 785 8.60 29.01 -18.39
CA ALA A 785 7.98 29.99 -17.51
C ALA A 785 9.02 30.61 -16.56
N ALA A 786 9.94 29.81 -16.02
CA ALA A 786 11.02 30.32 -15.17
C ALA A 786 11.97 31.26 -15.94
N LEU A 787 12.35 30.91 -17.18
CA LEU A 787 13.18 31.77 -18.04
C LEU A 787 12.47 33.07 -18.41
N LEU A 788 11.18 33.00 -18.78
CA LEU A 788 10.36 34.17 -19.09
C LEU A 788 10.24 35.09 -17.87
N PHE A 789 9.95 34.53 -16.70
CA PHE A 789 9.92 35.27 -15.45
C PHE A 789 11.24 36.00 -15.18
N LEU A 790 12.38 35.30 -15.28
CA LEU A 790 13.69 35.91 -15.07
C LEU A 790 13.97 37.04 -16.06
N ALA A 791 13.66 36.83 -17.34
CA ALA A 791 13.84 37.83 -18.42
C ALA A 791 13.04 39.12 -18.16
N LEU A 792 11.82 38.99 -17.64
CA LEU A 792 10.95 40.11 -17.32
C LEU A 792 11.34 40.79 -16.00
N ALA A 793 11.75 40.02 -14.99
CA ALA A 793 11.89 40.51 -13.62
C ALA A 793 13.31 40.98 -13.24
N SER A 794 14.36 40.50 -13.91
CA SER A 794 15.76 40.63 -13.42
C SER A 794 16.72 41.44 -14.33
N GLY A 795 16.33 41.74 -15.58
CA GLY A 795 17.02 42.73 -16.44
C GLY A 795 17.73 42.16 -17.68
N LYS A 796 18.59 42.95 -18.33
CA LYS A 796 19.17 42.66 -19.68
C LYS A 796 19.90 41.32 -19.76
N ARG A 797 20.69 40.97 -18.74
CA ARG A 797 21.44 39.69 -18.70
C ARG A 797 20.49 38.48 -18.66
N ALA A 798 19.42 38.57 -17.89
CA ALA A 798 18.39 37.53 -17.83
C ALA A 798 17.70 37.33 -19.18
N ARG A 799 17.42 38.43 -19.91
CA ARG A 799 16.84 38.37 -21.26
C ARG A 799 17.75 37.65 -22.24
N LEU A 800 19.06 37.92 -22.20
CA LEU A 800 20.04 37.23 -23.05
C LEU A 800 20.14 35.74 -22.71
N MET A 801 20.14 35.39 -21.42
CA MET A 801 20.14 33.99 -20.98
C MET A 801 18.87 33.26 -21.43
N ALA A 802 17.70 33.90 -21.34
CA ALA A 802 16.44 33.33 -21.82
C ALA A 802 16.44 33.11 -23.33
N LEU A 803 16.91 34.08 -24.12
CA LEU A 803 17.05 33.94 -25.58
C LEU A 803 18.01 32.80 -25.93
N ALA A 804 19.16 32.72 -25.26
CA ALA A 804 20.12 31.64 -25.48
C ALA A 804 19.54 30.27 -25.10
N GLY A 805 18.85 30.17 -23.95
CA GLY A 805 18.20 28.94 -23.50
C GLY A 805 17.11 28.46 -24.46
N ILE A 806 16.27 29.37 -24.96
CA ILE A 806 15.26 29.08 -25.98
C ILE A 806 15.93 28.61 -27.28
N GLY A 807 16.99 29.29 -27.73
CA GLY A 807 17.74 28.89 -28.92
C GLY A 807 18.31 27.46 -28.81
N VAL A 808 18.92 27.13 -27.67
CA VAL A 808 19.43 25.77 -27.40
C VAL A 808 18.29 24.76 -27.37
N ALA A 809 17.16 25.05 -26.74
CA ALA A 809 16.01 24.16 -26.68
C ALA A 809 15.43 23.88 -28.07
N VAL A 810 15.26 24.92 -28.90
CA VAL A 810 14.79 24.77 -30.28
C VAL A 810 15.74 23.89 -31.09
N LEU A 811 17.05 24.17 -31.04
CA LEU A 811 18.05 23.37 -31.75
C LEU A 811 18.07 21.91 -31.27
N ALA A 812 17.91 21.66 -29.97
CA ALA A 812 17.85 20.31 -29.42
C ALA A 812 16.59 19.53 -29.84
N LEU A 813 15.48 20.22 -30.13
CA LEU A 813 14.23 19.61 -30.58
C LEU A 813 14.21 19.26 -32.07
N LEU A 814 15.03 19.93 -32.91
CA LEU A 814 15.05 19.71 -34.36
C LEU A 814 15.22 18.24 -34.79
N PRO A 815 16.14 17.44 -34.20
CA PRO A 815 16.30 16.03 -34.57
C PRO A 815 15.08 15.16 -34.26
N PHE A 816 14.18 15.62 -33.40
CA PHE A 816 13.01 14.86 -32.95
C PHE A 816 11.69 15.39 -33.54
N ALA A 817 11.74 16.41 -34.40
CA ALA A 817 10.56 17.09 -34.93
C ALA A 817 9.54 16.12 -35.57
N ASP A 818 10.04 15.07 -36.22
CA ASP A 818 9.21 14.07 -36.89
C ASP A 818 8.66 12.97 -35.97
N THR A 819 9.01 12.95 -34.68
CA THR A 819 8.53 11.90 -33.76
C THR A 819 7.04 12.08 -33.40
N PRO A 820 6.28 10.98 -33.20
CA PRO A 820 4.88 11.06 -32.77
C PRO A 820 4.69 11.85 -31.46
N ARG A 821 5.68 11.78 -30.56
CA ARG A 821 5.75 12.55 -29.31
C ARG A 821 5.69 14.06 -29.52
N ILE A 822 6.43 14.58 -30.51
CA ILE A 822 6.45 16.03 -30.84
C ILE A 822 5.20 16.44 -31.60
N ARG A 823 4.77 15.65 -32.61
CA ARG A 823 3.55 15.97 -33.39
C ARG A 823 2.31 16.05 -32.53
N SER A 824 2.16 15.12 -31.59
CA SER A 824 1.02 15.09 -30.65
C SER A 824 1.17 16.05 -29.46
N ALA A 825 2.26 16.82 -29.36
CA ALA A 825 2.44 17.78 -28.27
C ALA A 825 1.42 18.93 -28.34
N PHE A 826 0.97 19.27 -29.55
CA PHE A 826 0.02 20.36 -29.83
C PHE A 826 -1.38 19.89 -30.24
N ASP A 827 -1.62 18.58 -30.31
CA ASP A 827 -2.96 18.05 -30.58
C ASP A 827 -3.81 18.09 -29.29
N LEU A 828 -4.86 18.91 -29.31
CA LEU A 828 -5.79 19.12 -28.19
C LEU A 828 -6.99 18.16 -28.21
N SER A 829 -7.13 17.36 -29.28
CA SER A 829 -8.27 16.48 -29.51
C SER A 829 -8.00 15.01 -29.15
N GLN A 830 -6.72 14.61 -29.09
CA GLN A 830 -6.30 13.25 -28.73
C GLN A 830 -5.08 13.24 -27.78
N GLY A 831 -4.71 12.06 -27.27
CA GLY A 831 -3.51 11.87 -26.45
C GLY A 831 -3.63 12.34 -24.99
N THR A 832 -2.48 12.66 -24.37
CA THR A 832 -2.37 12.94 -22.92
C THR A 832 -3.17 14.18 -22.47
N TRP A 833 -3.44 15.13 -23.35
CA TRP A 833 -4.26 16.30 -23.04
C TRP A 833 -5.75 15.96 -22.87
N TYR A 834 -6.28 15.09 -23.72
CA TYR A 834 -7.65 14.61 -23.61
C TYR A 834 -7.86 13.84 -22.29
N MET A 835 -6.93 12.96 -21.94
CA MET A 835 -6.96 12.20 -20.67
C MET A 835 -6.91 13.13 -19.44
N ARG A 836 -6.06 14.16 -19.44
CA ARG A 836 -6.02 15.16 -18.36
C ARG A 836 -7.32 15.94 -18.21
N ARG A 837 -8.01 16.26 -19.31
CA ARG A 837 -9.31 16.95 -19.25
C ARG A 837 -10.37 16.09 -18.56
N LEU A 838 -10.43 14.80 -18.90
CA LEU A 838 -11.34 13.85 -18.24
C LEU A 838 -10.99 13.69 -16.75
N LEU A 839 -9.69 13.61 -16.42
CA LEU A 839 -9.21 13.55 -15.05
C LEU A 839 -9.60 14.79 -14.23
N TRP A 840 -9.46 15.99 -14.80
CA TRP A 840 -9.87 17.22 -14.15
C TRP A 840 -11.38 17.30 -13.98
N GLN A 841 -12.14 16.84 -14.96
CA GLN A 841 -13.60 16.77 -14.85
C GLN A 841 -14.01 15.84 -13.70
N ALA A 842 -13.42 14.63 -13.63
CA ALA A 842 -13.67 13.70 -12.53
C ALA A 842 -13.27 14.31 -11.17
N SER A 843 -12.17 15.05 -11.12
CA SER A 843 -11.73 15.76 -9.91
C SER A 843 -12.69 16.86 -9.50
N LEU A 844 -13.28 17.58 -10.45
CA LEU A 844 -14.31 18.58 -10.17
C LEU A 844 -15.61 17.93 -9.68
N ASP A 845 -15.95 16.75 -10.19
CA ASP A 845 -17.09 15.97 -9.71
C ASP A 845 -16.85 15.46 -8.27
N MET A 846 -15.65 14.95 -7.97
CA MET A 846 -15.23 14.63 -6.60
C MET A 846 -15.34 15.86 -5.69
N LEU A 847 -14.90 17.02 -6.16
CA LEU A 847 -15.02 18.26 -5.39
C LEU A 847 -16.47 18.64 -5.14
N ARG A 848 -17.45 18.24 -5.95
CA ARG A 848 -18.87 18.54 -5.68
C ARG A 848 -19.34 17.82 -4.41
N ASP A 849 -18.83 16.62 -4.15
CA ASP A 849 -19.18 15.79 -3.00
C ASP A 849 -18.31 16.10 -1.77
N TYR A 850 -17.02 16.43 -1.99
CA TYR A 850 -16.03 16.64 -0.92
C TYR A 850 -15.54 18.11 -0.82
N ARG A 851 -16.43 19.10 -1.03
CA ARG A 851 -16.06 20.54 -1.13
C ARG A 851 -15.23 21.06 0.05
N LEU A 852 -15.70 20.81 1.27
CA LEU A 852 -15.17 21.44 2.49
C LEU A 852 -14.02 20.66 3.10
N SER A 853 -14.19 19.34 3.26
CA SER A 853 -13.20 18.45 3.86
C SER A 853 -12.12 18.00 2.87
N GLY A 854 -12.45 17.91 1.58
CA GLY A 854 -11.66 17.11 0.65
C GLY A 854 -11.81 15.61 0.95
N ILE A 855 -10.98 14.81 0.28
CA ILE A 855 -10.92 13.35 0.41
C ILE A 855 -9.81 12.88 1.38
N GLY A 856 -9.03 13.82 1.92
CA GLY A 856 -7.87 13.53 2.78
C GLY A 856 -6.57 13.28 1.99
N LEU A 857 -5.44 13.33 2.70
CA LEU A 857 -4.11 13.08 2.13
C LEU A 857 -4.00 11.68 1.52
N ASP A 858 -3.34 11.55 0.37
CA ASP A 858 -3.06 10.31 -0.35
C ASP A 858 -4.29 9.41 -0.61
N ASN A 859 -5.46 10.03 -0.79
CA ASN A 859 -6.72 9.30 -0.96
C ASN A 859 -7.28 9.28 -2.39
N PHE A 860 -6.69 10.04 -3.32
CA PHE A 860 -7.19 10.15 -4.69
C PHE A 860 -7.25 8.79 -5.39
N LEU A 861 -6.23 7.94 -5.24
CA LEU A 861 -6.18 6.59 -5.81
C LEU A 861 -7.39 5.72 -5.44
N TYR A 862 -7.90 5.88 -4.22
CA TYR A 862 -8.94 5.03 -3.67
C TYR A 862 -10.36 5.53 -3.98
N VAL A 863 -10.50 6.83 -4.27
CA VAL A 863 -11.78 7.48 -4.57
C VAL A 863 -11.99 7.65 -6.08
N TYR A 864 -10.93 7.93 -6.85
CA TYR A 864 -10.99 8.18 -8.29
C TYR A 864 -11.70 7.11 -9.12
N PRO A 865 -11.56 5.79 -8.84
CA PRO A 865 -12.26 4.76 -9.61
C PRO A 865 -13.79 4.96 -9.68
N ALA A 866 -14.41 5.52 -8.63
CA ALA A 866 -15.85 5.79 -8.59
C ALA A 866 -16.28 6.98 -9.48
N TYR A 867 -15.37 7.91 -9.78
CA TYR A 867 -15.63 9.13 -10.57
C TYR A 867 -15.07 9.04 -12.00
N ARG A 868 -14.49 7.90 -12.35
CA ARG A 868 -13.79 7.71 -13.62
C ARG A 868 -14.78 7.60 -14.78
N TYR A 869 -14.58 8.42 -15.80
CA TYR A 869 -15.30 8.34 -17.06
C TYR A 869 -14.93 7.08 -17.85
N LYS A 870 -15.91 6.44 -18.53
CA LYS A 870 -15.68 5.23 -19.35
C LYS A 870 -14.57 5.40 -20.39
N ALA A 871 -14.42 6.60 -20.96
CA ALA A 871 -13.36 6.93 -21.92
C ALA A 871 -11.94 6.97 -21.30
N ALA A 872 -11.82 7.04 -19.97
CA ALA A 872 -10.56 7.09 -19.23
C ALA A 872 -10.15 5.72 -18.64
N TRP A 873 -10.64 4.61 -19.21
CA TRP A 873 -10.41 3.26 -18.68
C TRP A 873 -8.93 2.85 -18.59
N ARG A 874 -8.06 3.44 -19.44
CA ARG A 874 -6.63 3.12 -19.56
C ARG A 874 -5.75 3.54 -18.38
N GLU A 875 -6.23 4.43 -17.52
CA GLU A 875 -5.48 4.90 -16.34
C GLU A 875 -6.31 4.72 -15.05
N PRO A 876 -6.63 3.47 -14.63
CA PRO A 876 -7.46 3.19 -13.46
C PRO A 876 -6.84 3.66 -12.14
N ASN A 877 -5.51 3.63 -12.05
CA ASN A 877 -4.77 3.70 -10.79
C ASN A 877 -3.99 5.02 -10.65
N LEU A 878 -4.60 6.15 -11.03
CA LEU A 878 -3.98 7.46 -10.82
C LEU A 878 -4.03 7.86 -9.35
N SER A 879 -2.91 8.35 -8.82
CA SER A 879 -2.81 8.78 -7.42
C SER A 879 -3.01 10.29 -7.21
N HIS A 880 -3.22 11.08 -8.26
CA HIS A 880 -3.46 12.53 -8.14
C HIS A 880 -4.07 13.16 -9.42
N PRO A 881 -4.70 14.34 -9.30
CA PRO A 881 -5.45 14.96 -10.40
C PRO A 881 -4.60 15.68 -11.47
N HIS A 882 -3.26 15.63 -11.42
CA HIS A 882 -2.37 16.35 -12.36
C HIS A 882 -2.66 17.87 -12.45
N ASN A 883 -3.05 18.48 -11.34
CA ASN A 883 -3.23 19.93 -11.26
C ASN A 883 -3.07 20.38 -9.80
N ILE A 884 -2.16 21.32 -9.55
CA ILE A 884 -1.80 21.76 -8.20
C ILE A 884 -3.01 22.27 -7.40
N LEU A 885 -3.90 23.04 -8.03
CA LEU A 885 -5.06 23.61 -7.34
C LEU A 885 -6.05 22.51 -6.94
N LEU A 886 -6.38 21.62 -7.89
CA LEU A 886 -7.28 20.50 -7.63
C LEU A 886 -6.68 19.55 -6.59
N HIS A 887 -5.36 19.31 -6.63
CA HIS A 887 -4.70 18.42 -5.69
C HIS A 887 -4.75 18.99 -4.27
N TRP A 888 -4.38 20.26 -4.08
CA TRP A 888 -4.47 20.91 -2.77
C TRP A 888 -5.90 20.96 -2.23
N TRP A 889 -6.89 21.22 -3.10
CA TRP A 889 -8.29 21.22 -2.70
C TRP A 889 -8.78 19.83 -2.31
N LEU A 890 -8.50 18.80 -3.12
CA LEU A 890 -8.93 17.44 -2.79
C LEU A 890 -8.22 16.91 -1.54
N ALA A 891 -6.93 17.17 -1.36
CA ALA A 891 -6.18 16.65 -0.22
C ALA A 891 -6.59 17.29 1.12
N LEU A 892 -6.83 18.61 1.14
CA LEU A 892 -7.03 19.38 2.38
C LEU A 892 -8.38 20.10 2.46
N GLY A 893 -9.26 19.89 1.49
CA GLY A 893 -10.52 20.61 1.35
C GLY A 893 -10.32 22.06 0.90
N MET A 894 -11.37 22.88 1.05
CA MET A 894 -11.34 24.30 0.65
C MET A 894 -10.19 25.07 1.34
N MET A 895 -9.79 24.65 2.55
CA MET A 895 -8.67 25.26 3.25
C MET A 895 -7.33 25.04 2.53
N GLY A 896 -7.18 23.95 1.77
CA GLY A 896 -6.02 23.71 0.91
C GLY A 896 -5.80 24.85 -0.09
N VAL A 897 -6.86 25.33 -0.74
CA VAL A 897 -6.78 26.46 -1.68
C VAL A 897 -6.37 27.75 -0.96
N VAL A 898 -6.99 28.03 0.18
CA VAL A 898 -6.67 29.21 1.00
C VAL A 898 -5.20 29.20 1.43
N LEU A 899 -4.70 28.05 1.88
CA LEU A 899 -3.31 27.87 2.31
C LEU A 899 -2.32 27.99 1.16
N LEU A 900 -2.63 27.41 0.00
CA LEU A 900 -1.82 27.56 -1.20
C LEU A 900 -1.68 29.04 -1.59
N VAL A 901 -2.79 29.77 -1.65
CA VAL A 901 -2.80 31.20 -1.97
C VAL A 901 -2.04 32.00 -0.91
N TRP A 902 -2.27 31.73 0.37
CA TRP A 902 -1.59 32.43 1.46
C TRP A 902 -0.08 32.24 1.40
N GLN A 903 0.41 31.00 1.28
CA GLN A 903 1.83 30.70 1.15
C GLN A 903 2.44 31.45 -0.05
N GLN A 904 1.75 31.45 -1.19
CA GLN A 904 2.25 32.12 -2.39
C GLN A 904 2.29 33.64 -2.25
N VAL A 905 1.24 34.27 -1.72
CA VAL A 905 1.24 35.71 -1.48
C VAL A 905 2.34 36.10 -0.49
N ALA A 906 2.53 35.32 0.58
CA ALA A 906 3.58 35.55 1.58
C ALA A 906 4.99 35.39 0.99
N PHE A 907 5.21 34.39 0.13
CA PHE A 907 6.46 34.15 -0.56
C PHE A 907 6.80 35.28 -1.53
N TRP A 908 5.90 35.61 -2.46
CA TRP A 908 6.14 36.61 -3.50
C TRP A 908 6.32 38.02 -2.94
N ARG A 909 5.58 38.39 -1.89
CA ARG A 909 5.80 39.66 -1.19
C ARG A 909 7.24 39.80 -0.68
N ARG A 910 7.83 38.73 -0.16
CA ARG A 910 9.21 38.74 0.31
C ARG A 910 10.21 38.75 -0.83
N VAL A 911 10.02 37.90 -1.85
CA VAL A 911 10.85 37.93 -3.07
C VAL A 911 10.95 39.36 -3.60
N TRP A 912 9.83 40.07 -3.71
CA TRP A 912 9.84 41.43 -4.24
C TRP A 912 10.48 42.47 -3.31
N ARG A 913 10.37 42.27 -1.99
CA ARG A 913 11.06 43.10 -0.99
C ARG A 913 12.58 42.90 -0.99
N THR A 914 13.05 41.68 -1.26
CA THR A 914 14.47 41.30 -1.16
C THR A 914 15.20 41.24 -2.50
N ARG A 915 14.50 41.35 -3.64
CA ARG A 915 15.07 41.28 -5.00
C ARG A 915 16.22 42.26 -5.30
N ARG A 916 16.30 43.36 -4.54
CA ARG A 916 17.33 44.41 -4.68
C ARG A 916 18.25 44.48 -3.45
N THR A 917 18.37 43.40 -2.68
CA THR A 917 19.36 43.34 -1.59
C THR A 917 20.75 43.67 -2.14
N PRO A 918 21.56 44.50 -1.43
CA PRO A 918 22.89 44.89 -1.90
C PRO A 918 23.89 43.72 -1.91
N LYS A 919 23.54 42.61 -1.27
CA LYS A 919 24.37 41.43 -1.07
C LYS A 919 24.18 40.44 -2.24
N PRO A 920 25.16 40.25 -3.14
CA PRO A 920 24.96 39.51 -4.39
C PRO A 920 24.51 38.06 -4.21
N PHE A 921 25.05 37.36 -3.20
CA PHE A 921 24.68 35.98 -2.92
C PHE A 921 23.22 35.83 -2.45
N GLU A 922 22.78 36.70 -1.53
CA GLU A 922 21.40 36.72 -1.06
C GLU A 922 20.43 37.08 -2.20
N GLN A 923 20.83 38.01 -3.05
CA GLN A 923 20.07 38.36 -4.25
C GLN A 923 19.95 37.15 -5.19
N ALA A 924 21.03 36.40 -5.39
CA ALA A 924 21.04 35.20 -6.22
C ALA A 924 20.13 34.11 -5.65
N LEU A 925 20.18 33.87 -4.33
CA LEU A 925 19.28 32.93 -3.65
C LEU A 925 17.81 33.30 -3.85
N VAL A 926 17.46 34.58 -3.74
CA VAL A 926 16.09 35.06 -3.96
C VAL A 926 15.64 34.79 -5.39
N TRP A 927 16.47 35.09 -6.40
CA TRP A 927 16.13 34.82 -7.80
C TRP A 927 16.10 33.32 -8.12
N GLY A 928 17.00 32.52 -7.54
CA GLY A 928 17.00 31.07 -7.65
C GLY A 928 15.71 30.47 -7.09
N CYS A 929 15.33 30.81 -5.86
CA CYS A 929 14.10 30.33 -5.24
C CYS A 929 12.85 30.81 -6.00
N ALA A 930 12.85 32.04 -6.50
CA ALA A 930 11.75 32.57 -7.29
C ALA A 930 11.56 31.83 -8.62
N ALA A 931 12.64 31.59 -9.37
CA ALA A 931 12.59 30.83 -10.63
C ALA A 931 12.15 29.39 -10.41
N LEU A 932 12.67 28.73 -9.37
CA LEU A 932 12.25 27.40 -8.93
C LEU A 932 10.76 27.34 -8.57
N MET A 933 10.23 28.35 -7.89
CA MET A 933 8.80 28.40 -7.54
C MET A 933 7.93 28.61 -8.79
N VAL A 934 8.40 29.39 -9.78
CA VAL A 934 7.70 29.54 -11.06
C VAL A 934 7.64 28.24 -11.83
N ASP A 935 8.76 27.52 -11.95
CA ASP A 935 8.80 26.18 -12.58
C ASP A 935 7.82 25.22 -11.87
N THR A 936 7.87 25.20 -10.53
CA THR A 936 7.00 24.39 -9.69
C THR A 936 5.52 24.63 -9.98
N LEU A 937 5.09 25.89 -10.02
CA LEU A 937 3.70 26.28 -10.27
C LEU A 937 3.28 25.99 -11.71
N ALA A 938 4.11 26.32 -12.70
CA ALA A 938 3.78 26.16 -14.11
C ALA A 938 3.72 24.68 -14.52
N HIS A 939 4.72 23.87 -14.12
CA HIS A 939 4.72 22.42 -14.35
C HIS A 939 3.56 21.76 -13.59
N GLY A 940 3.29 22.22 -12.37
CA GLY A 940 2.21 21.75 -11.52
C GLY A 940 0.79 21.97 -12.06
N LEU A 941 0.61 22.74 -13.14
CA LEU A 941 -0.70 22.88 -13.80
C LEU A 941 -1.14 21.61 -14.52
N ILE A 942 -0.20 20.72 -14.87
CA ILE A 942 -0.46 19.51 -15.67
C ILE A 942 0.18 18.23 -15.10
N ASP A 943 0.78 18.30 -13.92
CA ASP A 943 1.41 17.18 -13.24
C ASP A 943 1.47 17.43 -11.72
N ASN A 944 2.07 16.54 -10.94
CA ASN A 944 2.26 16.74 -9.50
C ASN A 944 3.20 17.93 -9.23
N SER A 945 2.98 18.63 -8.11
CA SER A 945 3.72 19.86 -7.80
C SER A 945 4.27 19.93 -6.38
N TYR A 946 3.58 19.28 -5.42
CA TYR A 946 3.89 19.38 -4.00
C TYR A 946 3.85 18.04 -3.28
N PHE A 947 2.84 17.20 -3.52
CA PHE A 947 2.58 15.98 -2.74
C PHE A 947 3.48 14.80 -3.15
N LEU A 948 4.79 15.02 -3.06
CA LEU A 948 5.87 14.05 -3.11
C LEU A 948 6.95 14.54 -2.14
N VAL A 949 7.67 13.62 -1.50
CA VAL A 949 8.61 13.95 -0.40
C VAL A 949 9.64 14.99 -0.85
N ASP A 950 10.37 14.71 -1.93
CA ASP A 950 11.37 15.62 -2.49
C ASP A 950 10.78 17.00 -2.85
N LEU A 951 9.64 17.03 -3.54
CA LEU A 951 8.97 18.26 -3.96
C LEU A 951 8.51 19.12 -2.77
N ALA A 952 7.95 18.49 -1.73
CA ALA A 952 7.50 19.17 -0.52
C ALA A 952 8.68 19.79 0.25
N PHE A 953 9.79 19.05 0.40
CA PHE A 953 11.01 19.58 1.02
C PHE A 953 11.58 20.76 0.23
N ILE A 954 11.61 20.68 -1.10
CA ILE A 954 12.08 21.78 -1.97
C ILE A 954 11.20 23.03 -1.83
N TRP A 955 9.88 22.85 -1.82
CA TRP A 955 8.93 23.94 -1.62
C TRP A 955 9.19 24.65 -0.28
N MET A 956 9.22 23.86 0.79
CA MET A 956 9.45 24.33 2.15
C MET A 956 10.82 24.98 2.32
N TRP A 957 11.86 24.44 1.68
CA TRP A 957 13.18 25.05 1.65
C TRP A 957 13.17 26.42 0.96
N ALA A 958 12.53 26.55 -0.20
CA ALA A 958 12.43 27.82 -0.92
C ALA A 958 11.70 28.90 -0.11
N LEU A 959 10.61 28.53 0.57
CA LEU A 959 9.91 29.41 1.51
C LEU A 959 10.86 29.87 2.64
N ALA A 960 11.59 28.94 3.24
CA ALA A 960 12.49 29.22 4.36
C ALA A 960 13.65 30.15 3.97
N VAL A 961 14.26 29.94 2.79
CA VAL A 961 15.38 30.74 2.29
C VAL A 961 14.98 32.19 2.09
N VAL A 962 13.84 32.45 1.43
CA VAL A 962 13.38 33.83 1.20
C VAL A 962 13.03 34.53 2.53
N GLY A 963 12.46 33.79 3.49
CA GLY A 963 12.26 34.29 4.85
C GLY A 963 13.58 34.64 5.55
N TRP A 964 14.60 33.77 5.46
CA TRP A 964 15.92 34.01 6.06
C TRP A 964 16.62 35.24 5.46
N VAL A 965 16.46 35.52 4.16
CA VAL A 965 17.01 36.74 3.54
C VAL A 965 16.28 37.99 4.03
N ASP A 966 14.94 37.98 4.13
CA ASP A 966 14.16 39.16 4.58
C ASP A 966 14.44 39.51 6.06
N GLU A 967 14.74 38.53 6.92
CA GLU A 967 15.16 38.77 8.32
C GLU A 967 16.53 39.44 8.45
N ARG A 968 17.36 39.40 7.41
CA ARG A 968 18.75 39.90 7.39
C ARG A 968 18.94 41.18 6.56
N ARG A 969 17.83 41.71 6.04
CA ARG A 969 17.75 43.03 5.43
C ARG A 969 17.79 44.09 6.52
#